data_AF-Q608B1-F1
#
_entry.id   AF-Q608B1-F1
#
_cell.length_a   1.000
_cell.length_b   1.000
_cell.length_c   1.000
_cell.angle_alpha   90.00
_cell.angle_beta   90.00
_cell.angle_gamma   90.00
#
_symmetry.space_group_name_H-M   'P 1'
#
loop_
_entity.id
_entity.type
_entity.pdbx_description
1 polymer ?
#
loop_
_entity_poly.entity_id
_entity_poly.type
_entity_poly.pdbx_seq_one_letter_code
_entity_poly.pdbx_strand_id
1 'polypeptide(L)'
;MNPKHPMTARPAIRLESPSGLIFQLTSKGSVRRMDHRDILLNLFPGSEAEGGPANLYLRRLSEPPLGVPEGPAEAVPLLGPRSPGRILCDGRGLSIEGEWAGIRFGVFLALAETAPAWFWHVALENTGGTGETVELLYAQDLGLAHYGAVRLNEYYVSQYLDHTPLPHPSRGTVLATRQNQAMGGRFPWVIIGSLNRARSFATDALQFYGLERRAGRPPRGLVEGLPGSRRQHEHAMAVIQDAPLKLAPGEAAAVGFFGWFEPDHPEATSAADLAFVDRALNLPEAAPPPARRNRSEGFTPPASLFSAAPLLDARDLGDAEVTGLFGGERREPELEHGRLLSFFTGDRSHVVLRAKELEVLRPHGHILRTGNGLVPDEAGLTSTVWMAGVFHSMVTQGHVSINRFLSTTHGYLGLFRGHGQRLFVEIDGRWHLLDVSSAFEMRPEGCRWIYKHAGGMLQVRSEAATGSHELSVTLDVLEGPPVRCLLSNHVALNGDDGAEAVPARFVRDGMGVFVHPIPESDLGRRFPNGGFRIDPLPGTPLETVGGDELLYADGQSRGEPFLCLVTAPVSSAGFRITGCLVPAAPATAEAGADRYWREMTAALRVCPPAGSALGGDIERLREILPWFAHNALIHYLSPRGLEQYSGGGWGVRDVCQGPVEMLLALGRFEPVRDLLCRVFKNQNPDGDWPQWFMFFERERNIRPGDSHGDIVFWPVLALAQYLLASGDGALLDEVLPFFHPEGGDKAGRATLWGHVERALGVVAARTIPDTRLVAYGHGDWNDSLQPVDPAMRERLCSAWTVTLHYQTLTTLAEALRRLGRDDQAGAFEAAAAGVREDFQRLLMADGVLAGYAHFGEDGRIALLVHPRDRATGLSFSLLPMIHAISNGLLTPEQASRHLRLIENHLLGPDGARLFDRPLTYRGGPQKYFQRAESSSFFGREIGLMYTHAHLRYAEALARYGDAEGFFEALCKANPIGLRARVPSATPRQANCYHSSSDAAFADRYQAQAEYERVRTGEIALDGGWRVYSSGAGIGLGLILRGLLGLRLESSKLVIDPVIPKALDGLRVELELAGSAFEVVYSIQSCGCGLLSVSLNGTELPFRRTPNPYRVGGAEVALDTLTTLMECRNRLTVNLR
;
A
#
# COMPACT_ATOMS: atom_id res chain seq x y z
N MET A 1 18.30 -28.83 37.94
CA MET A 1 18.12 -30.21 37.43
C MET A 1 18.19 -30.15 35.91
N ASN A 2 19.10 -30.89 35.28
CA ASN A 2 19.24 -30.94 33.81
C ASN A 2 17.90 -31.33 33.15
N PRO A 3 17.36 -30.53 32.21
CA PRO A 3 16.23 -30.97 31.41
C PRO A 3 16.70 -32.05 30.44
N LYS A 4 16.04 -33.21 30.51
CA LYS A 4 16.20 -34.32 29.58
C LYS A 4 16.00 -33.84 28.14
N HIS A 5 16.77 -34.39 27.22
CA HIS A 5 16.67 -34.15 25.77
C HIS A 5 15.20 -34.05 25.30
N PRO A 6 14.80 -32.97 24.59
CA PRO A 6 13.51 -32.93 23.93
C PRO A 6 13.47 -33.98 22.82
N MET A 7 12.39 -34.76 22.76
CA MET A 7 12.06 -35.50 21.54
C MET A 7 12.00 -34.48 20.40
N THR A 8 12.87 -34.65 19.41
CA THR A 8 12.97 -33.76 18.25
C THR A 8 11.64 -33.71 17.52
N ALA A 9 11.11 -32.50 17.31
CA ALA A 9 9.97 -32.27 16.43
C ALA A 9 10.26 -32.92 15.07
N ARG A 10 9.29 -33.66 14.53
CA ARG A 10 9.44 -34.24 13.18
C ARG A 10 9.55 -33.09 12.19
N PRO A 11 10.60 -33.07 11.33
CA PRO A 11 10.77 -31.99 10.36
C PRO A 11 9.64 -31.98 9.33
N ALA A 12 9.42 -30.81 8.71
CA ALA A 12 8.54 -30.63 7.56
C ALA A 12 8.82 -31.69 6.47
N ILE A 13 7.77 -32.15 5.79
CA ILE A 13 7.89 -33.16 4.74
C ILE A 13 8.42 -32.46 3.48
N ARG A 14 9.54 -32.92 2.94
CA ARG A 14 10.11 -32.40 1.70
C ARG A 14 10.11 -33.49 0.63
N LEU A 15 9.42 -33.26 -0.47
CA LEU A 15 9.38 -34.10 -1.65
C LEU A 15 10.12 -33.38 -2.78
N GLU A 16 10.95 -34.09 -3.54
CA GLU A 16 11.69 -33.53 -4.67
C GLU A 16 11.68 -34.53 -5.82
N SER A 17 11.33 -34.06 -7.02
CA SER A 17 11.45 -34.85 -8.23
C SER A 17 12.85 -34.74 -8.84
N PRO A 18 13.29 -35.76 -9.61
CA PRO A 18 14.49 -35.66 -10.46
C PRO A 18 14.48 -34.47 -11.43
N SER A 19 13.31 -33.97 -11.82
CA SER A 19 13.19 -32.78 -12.66
C SER A 19 13.47 -31.46 -11.92
N GLY A 20 13.66 -31.49 -10.59
CA GLY A 20 13.98 -30.33 -9.75
C GLY A 20 12.79 -29.59 -9.16
N LEU A 21 11.57 -30.17 -9.22
CA LEU A 21 10.39 -29.63 -8.56
C LEU A 21 10.36 -30.09 -7.09
N ILE A 22 10.20 -29.16 -6.17
CA ILE A 22 10.25 -29.40 -4.73
C ILE A 22 8.93 -28.98 -4.10
N PHE A 23 8.32 -29.89 -3.34
CA PHE A 23 7.20 -29.60 -2.45
C PHE A 23 7.66 -29.69 -1.00
N GLN A 24 7.54 -28.57 -0.28
CA GLN A 24 7.66 -28.51 1.16
C GLN A 24 6.25 -28.51 1.74
N LEU A 25 5.99 -29.46 2.63
CA LEU A 25 4.69 -29.68 3.24
C LEU A 25 4.83 -29.62 4.76
N THR A 26 3.81 -29.11 5.44
CA THR A 26 3.77 -29.12 6.90
C THR A 26 3.62 -30.55 7.45
N SER A 27 3.82 -30.73 8.75
CA SER A 27 3.52 -31.99 9.44
C SER A 27 2.05 -32.41 9.29
N LYS A 28 1.19 -31.47 8.88
CA LYS A 28 -0.23 -31.61 8.56
C LYS A 28 -0.56 -31.77 7.07
N GLY A 29 0.45 -31.89 6.21
CA GLY A 29 0.26 -32.11 4.77
C GLY A 29 -0.28 -30.90 4.02
N SER A 30 -0.30 -29.70 4.62
CA SER A 30 -0.52 -28.45 3.88
C SER A 30 0.71 -28.11 3.05
N VAL A 31 0.53 -27.51 1.89
CA VAL A 31 1.64 -26.91 1.14
C VAL A 31 2.21 -25.76 1.95
N ARG A 32 3.49 -25.87 2.29
CA ARG A 32 4.30 -24.77 2.82
C ARG A 32 4.93 -24.00 1.68
N ARG A 33 5.57 -24.70 0.74
CA ARG A 33 6.29 -24.08 -0.37
C ARG A 33 6.41 -25.01 -1.57
N MET A 34 6.37 -24.46 -2.77
CA MET A 34 6.60 -25.15 -4.04
C MET A 34 7.71 -24.44 -4.80
N ASP A 35 8.86 -25.09 -4.98
CA ASP A 35 10.01 -24.48 -5.64
C ASP A 35 10.41 -25.25 -6.90
N HIS A 36 10.87 -24.54 -7.91
CA HIS A 36 11.66 -25.13 -8.99
C HIS A 36 12.90 -24.26 -9.22
N ARG A 37 14.06 -24.76 -8.76
CA ARG A 37 15.31 -24.00 -8.68
C ARG A 37 15.12 -22.72 -7.87
N ASP A 38 15.20 -21.56 -8.53
CA ASP A 38 15.12 -20.23 -7.94
C ASP A 38 13.72 -19.59 -8.02
N ILE A 39 12.75 -20.28 -8.64
CA ILE A 39 11.37 -19.82 -8.76
C ILE A 39 10.51 -20.48 -7.68
N LEU A 40 9.86 -19.64 -6.88
CA LEU A 40 8.77 -20.01 -5.99
C LEU A 40 7.46 -20.03 -6.81
N LEU A 41 6.77 -21.17 -6.81
CA LEU A 41 5.52 -21.35 -7.57
C LEU A 41 4.31 -20.76 -6.83
N ASN A 42 4.19 -20.98 -5.52
CA ASN A 42 3.06 -20.47 -4.73
C ASN A 42 3.29 -19.03 -4.22
N LEU A 43 2.24 -18.30 -3.86
CA LEU A 43 2.31 -16.90 -3.46
C LEU A 43 2.49 -16.74 -1.95
N PHE A 44 1.82 -17.57 -1.17
CA PHE A 44 1.77 -17.48 0.28
C PHE A 44 2.40 -18.72 0.92
N PRO A 45 3.58 -18.58 1.54
CA PRO A 45 4.17 -19.66 2.30
C PRO A 45 3.28 -20.08 3.49
N GLY A 46 3.09 -21.39 3.67
CA GLY A 46 2.39 -21.95 4.83
C GLY A 46 3.27 -22.10 6.07
N SER A 47 2.66 -22.33 7.23
CA SER A 47 3.36 -22.63 8.50
C SER A 47 2.72 -23.82 9.21
N GLU A 48 3.38 -24.39 10.22
CA GLU A 48 2.77 -25.41 11.09
C GLU A 48 1.56 -24.87 11.87
N ALA A 49 1.52 -23.55 12.09
CA ALA A 49 0.41 -22.92 12.80
C ALA A 49 -0.89 -22.88 11.99
N GLU A 50 -0.84 -22.56 10.70
CA GLU A 50 -2.05 -22.29 9.89
C GLU A 50 -2.12 -23.04 8.54
N GLY A 51 -1.01 -23.60 8.05
CA GLY A 51 -0.90 -24.15 6.69
C GLY A 51 -0.98 -23.06 5.61
N GLY A 52 -0.68 -23.41 4.36
CA GLY A 52 -0.86 -22.51 3.21
C GLY A 52 -2.31 -22.54 2.67
N PRO A 53 -2.69 -21.58 1.82
CA PRO A 53 -4.04 -21.50 1.25
C PRO A 53 -4.29 -22.56 0.17
N ALA A 54 -3.25 -23.14 -0.44
CA ALA A 54 -3.40 -24.26 -1.35
C ALA A 54 -4.06 -25.47 -0.66
N ASN A 55 -5.16 -25.99 -1.24
CA ASN A 55 -5.91 -27.09 -0.67
C ASN A 55 -6.74 -27.83 -1.72
N LEU A 56 -7.16 -29.04 -1.37
CA LEU A 56 -8.17 -29.82 -2.08
C LEU A 56 -9.42 -29.85 -1.20
N TYR A 57 -10.59 -29.58 -1.76
CA TYR A 57 -11.84 -29.62 -1.02
C TYR A 57 -12.76 -30.69 -1.61
N LEU A 58 -13.30 -31.54 -0.73
CA LEU A 58 -14.39 -32.45 -1.07
C LEU A 58 -15.71 -31.79 -0.69
N ARG A 59 -16.60 -31.63 -1.66
CA ARG A 59 -17.92 -31.02 -1.49
C ARG A 59 -19.00 -32.06 -1.75
N ARG A 60 -19.99 -32.14 -0.86
CA ARG A 60 -21.18 -32.99 -1.03
C ARG A 60 -22.33 -32.13 -1.55
N LEU A 61 -22.93 -32.57 -2.65
CA LEU A 61 -24.05 -31.89 -3.30
C LEU A 61 -25.34 -32.58 -2.85
N SER A 62 -26.16 -31.89 -2.06
CA SER A 62 -27.48 -32.37 -1.68
C SER A 62 -28.46 -32.21 -2.85
N GLU A 63 -29.22 -33.24 -3.22
CA GLU A 63 -30.41 -33.05 -4.05
C GLU A 63 -31.51 -32.40 -3.19
N PRO A 64 -31.98 -31.18 -3.49
CA PRO A 64 -33.05 -30.57 -2.72
C PRO A 64 -34.36 -31.35 -2.91
N PRO A 65 -35.16 -31.55 -1.84
CA PRO A 65 -36.54 -32.00 -2.00
C PRO A 65 -37.32 -31.03 -2.89
N LEU A 66 -38.23 -31.54 -3.72
CA LEU A 66 -39.04 -30.74 -4.63
C LEU A 66 -39.75 -29.60 -3.86
N GLY A 67 -39.42 -28.33 -4.20
CA GLY A 67 -40.03 -27.15 -3.58
C GLY A 67 -39.29 -26.55 -2.38
N VAL A 68 -38.10 -27.06 -2.03
CA VAL A 68 -37.21 -26.47 -1.00
C VAL A 68 -35.98 -25.85 -1.69
N PRO A 69 -35.53 -24.63 -1.32
CA PRO A 69 -34.28 -24.08 -1.83
C PRO A 69 -33.10 -25.01 -1.53
N GLU A 70 -32.12 -25.09 -2.43
CA GLU A 70 -30.86 -25.80 -2.16
C GLU A 70 -30.23 -25.27 -0.87
N GLY A 71 -30.00 -26.16 0.09
CA GLY A 71 -29.18 -25.84 1.26
C GLY A 71 -27.71 -25.65 0.84
N PRO A 72 -26.90 -24.94 1.64
CA PRO A 72 -25.48 -24.76 1.32
C PRO A 72 -24.78 -26.11 1.24
N ALA A 73 -23.99 -26.31 0.20
CA ALA A 73 -23.20 -27.53 0.03
C ALA A 73 -22.21 -27.68 1.19
N GLU A 74 -22.15 -28.86 1.79
CA GLU A 74 -21.17 -29.16 2.84
C GLU A 74 -19.81 -29.45 2.19
N ALA A 75 -18.72 -28.94 2.77
CA ALA A 75 -17.38 -29.16 2.25
C ALA A 75 -16.36 -29.39 3.37
N VAL A 76 -15.35 -30.21 3.07
CA VAL A 76 -14.22 -30.49 3.97
C VAL A 76 -12.89 -30.28 3.22
N PRO A 77 -11.90 -29.59 3.83
CA PRO A 77 -10.54 -29.57 3.28
C PRO A 77 -9.91 -30.95 3.44
N LEU A 78 -9.18 -31.40 2.44
CA LEU A 78 -8.48 -32.68 2.45
C LEU A 78 -7.01 -32.53 2.87
N LEU A 79 -6.44 -31.31 2.78
CA LEU A 79 -5.11 -30.98 3.26
C LEU A 79 -5.17 -30.11 4.53
N GLY A 80 -4.12 -30.21 5.35
CA GLY A 80 -3.85 -29.25 6.41
C GLY A 80 -4.54 -29.51 7.75
N PRO A 81 -4.44 -28.55 8.69
CA PRO A 81 -4.81 -28.77 10.10
C PRO A 81 -6.30 -29.04 10.31
N ARG A 82 -7.16 -28.65 9.37
CA ARG A 82 -8.61 -28.89 9.40
C ARG A 82 -9.06 -30.14 8.63
N SER A 83 -8.13 -30.84 7.97
CA SER A 83 -8.45 -32.11 7.33
C SER A 83 -8.69 -33.20 8.39
N PRO A 84 -9.73 -34.04 8.25
CA PRO A 84 -9.96 -35.19 9.13
C PRO A 84 -9.01 -36.36 8.80
N GLY A 85 -8.19 -36.24 7.76
CA GLY A 85 -7.30 -37.30 7.29
C GLY A 85 -6.08 -37.54 8.18
N ARG A 86 -5.61 -38.78 8.18
CA ARG A 86 -4.34 -39.21 8.77
C ARG A 86 -3.25 -39.15 7.72
N ILE A 87 -2.06 -38.71 8.12
CA ILE A 87 -0.95 -38.50 7.19
C ILE A 87 -0.01 -39.69 7.22
N LEU A 88 0.35 -40.13 6.02
CA LEU A 88 1.37 -41.13 5.75
C LEU A 88 2.39 -40.50 4.80
N CYS A 89 3.68 -40.58 5.14
CA CYS A 89 4.77 -40.12 4.30
C CYS A 89 5.88 -41.17 4.34
N ASP A 90 6.35 -41.60 3.17
CA ASP A 90 7.42 -42.59 3.01
C ASP A 90 8.70 -41.99 2.41
N GLY A 91 8.78 -40.67 2.36
CA GLY A 91 9.89 -39.93 1.74
C GLY A 91 9.85 -39.86 0.21
N ARG A 92 8.94 -40.57 -0.47
CA ARG A 92 8.73 -40.51 -1.93
C ARG A 92 7.40 -39.89 -2.32
N GLY A 93 6.41 -39.89 -1.43
CA GLY A 93 5.13 -39.22 -1.65
C GLY A 93 4.40 -38.88 -0.35
N LEU A 94 3.37 -38.06 -0.48
CA LEU A 94 2.39 -37.77 0.57
C LEU A 94 1.14 -38.61 0.33
N SER A 95 0.62 -39.26 1.37
CA SER A 95 -0.69 -39.89 1.36
C SER A 95 -1.52 -39.42 2.56
N ILE A 96 -2.76 -39.04 2.33
CA ILE A 96 -3.70 -38.64 3.39
C ILE A 96 -4.96 -39.47 3.26
N GLU A 97 -5.30 -40.23 4.29
CA GLU A 97 -6.47 -41.11 4.31
C GLU A 97 -7.44 -40.72 5.41
N GLY A 98 -8.72 -40.62 5.09
CA GLY A 98 -9.74 -40.23 6.06
C GLY A 98 -11.13 -40.66 5.63
N GLU A 99 -12.11 -40.30 6.45
CA GLU A 99 -13.53 -40.50 6.16
C GLU A 99 -14.29 -39.26 6.60
N TRP A 100 -15.23 -38.81 5.77
CA TRP A 100 -16.09 -37.67 6.05
C TRP A 100 -17.49 -37.92 5.50
N ALA A 101 -18.51 -37.79 6.34
CA ALA A 101 -19.92 -37.94 5.97
C ALA A 101 -20.27 -39.23 5.18
N GLY A 102 -19.63 -40.36 5.51
CA GLY A 102 -19.85 -41.64 4.80
C GLY A 102 -19.09 -41.76 3.47
N ILE A 103 -18.15 -40.86 3.19
CA ILE A 103 -17.21 -40.95 2.07
C ILE A 103 -15.80 -41.17 2.63
N ARG A 104 -15.22 -42.34 2.35
CA ARG A 104 -13.81 -42.59 2.58
C ARG A 104 -13.01 -41.93 1.45
N PHE A 105 -11.94 -41.23 1.82
CA PHE A 105 -11.07 -40.57 0.85
C PHE A 105 -9.59 -40.94 1.07
N GLY A 106 -8.84 -40.95 -0.03
CA GLY A 106 -7.38 -41.06 -0.04
C GLY A 106 -6.80 -40.03 -1.00
N VAL A 107 -5.94 -39.13 -0.51
CA VAL A 107 -5.21 -38.14 -1.32
C VAL A 107 -3.78 -38.59 -1.50
N PHE A 108 -3.26 -38.54 -2.72
CA PHE A 108 -1.88 -38.88 -3.06
C PHE A 108 -1.26 -37.77 -3.89
N LEU A 109 -0.10 -37.26 -3.47
CA LEU A 109 0.71 -36.35 -4.26
C LEU A 109 1.82 -37.13 -4.98
N ALA A 110 1.85 -37.03 -6.31
CA ALA A 110 2.93 -37.55 -7.14
C ALA A 110 3.64 -36.40 -7.86
N LEU A 111 4.97 -36.40 -7.85
CA LEU A 111 5.80 -35.49 -8.64
C LEU A 111 6.37 -36.27 -9.81
N ALA A 112 6.29 -35.72 -11.02
CA ALA A 112 6.76 -36.40 -12.21
C ALA A 112 8.29 -36.47 -12.25
N GLU A 113 8.83 -37.62 -12.67
CA GLU A 113 10.28 -37.81 -12.73
C GLU A 113 10.94 -37.03 -13.88
N THR A 114 10.25 -36.97 -15.02
CA THR A 114 10.85 -36.51 -16.30
C THR A 114 10.52 -35.07 -16.66
N ALA A 115 9.61 -34.43 -15.93
CA ALA A 115 9.18 -33.06 -16.18
C ALA A 115 8.77 -32.38 -14.85
N PRO A 116 8.88 -31.04 -14.74
CA PRO A 116 8.38 -30.28 -13.60
C PRO A 116 6.84 -30.22 -13.59
N ALA A 117 6.22 -31.37 -13.32
CA ALA A 117 4.78 -31.55 -13.22
C ALA A 117 4.42 -32.27 -11.92
N TRP A 118 3.20 -32.04 -11.42
CA TRP A 118 2.69 -32.69 -10.23
C TRP A 118 1.23 -33.12 -10.41
N PHE A 119 0.84 -34.14 -9.66
CA PHE A 119 -0.48 -34.75 -9.71
C PHE A 119 -1.04 -34.94 -8.30
N TRP A 120 -2.24 -34.43 -8.09
CA TRP A 120 -3.06 -34.72 -6.91
C TRP A 120 -4.08 -35.79 -7.30
N HIS A 121 -3.88 -37.02 -6.84
CA HIS A 121 -4.86 -38.10 -7.01
C HIS A 121 -5.75 -38.18 -5.78
N VAL A 122 -7.06 -38.29 -6.00
CA VAL A 122 -8.06 -38.42 -4.94
C VAL A 122 -8.92 -39.65 -5.22
N ALA A 123 -8.76 -40.68 -4.39
CA ALA A 123 -9.63 -41.83 -4.35
C ALA A 123 -10.81 -41.54 -3.41
N LEU A 124 -12.02 -41.79 -3.85
CA LEU A 124 -13.26 -41.64 -3.09
C LEU A 124 -14.02 -42.95 -3.10
N GLU A 125 -14.55 -43.38 -1.95
CA GLU A 125 -15.39 -44.56 -1.81
C GLU A 125 -16.60 -44.21 -0.95
N ASN A 126 -17.80 -44.49 -1.44
CA ASN A 126 -19.02 -44.31 -0.65
C ASN A 126 -19.21 -45.49 0.30
N THR A 127 -18.96 -45.27 1.59
CA THR A 127 -19.13 -46.24 2.67
C THR A 127 -20.52 -46.19 3.30
N GLY A 128 -21.34 -45.22 2.88
CA GLY A 128 -22.71 -45.02 3.34
C GLY A 128 -23.74 -45.95 2.70
N GLY A 129 -24.98 -45.87 3.19
CA GLY A 129 -26.11 -46.67 2.71
C GLY A 129 -26.92 -46.05 1.57
N THR A 130 -26.61 -44.81 1.17
CA THR A 130 -27.33 -44.03 0.14
C THR A 130 -26.37 -43.62 -0.97
N GLY A 131 -26.89 -43.42 -2.18
CA GLY A 131 -26.10 -42.83 -3.27
C GLY A 131 -25.77 -41.38 -2.98
N GLU A 132 -24.53 -40.96 -3.25
CA GLU A 132 -24.03 -39.62 -2.95
C GLU A 132 -23.55 -38.93 -4.21
N THR A 133 -23.82 -37.62 -4.33
CA THR A 133 -23.21 -36.77 -5.36
C THR A 133 -22.15 -35.91 -4.71
N VAL A 134 -20.91 -36.04 -5.17
CA VAL A 134 -19.75 -35.32 -4.63
C VAL A 134 -18.97 -34.64 -5.73
N GLU A 135 -18.18 -33.64 -5.38
CA GLU A 135 -17.24 -33.03 -6.30
C GLU A 135 -15.99 -32.52 -5.58
N LEU A 136 -14.95 -32.25 -6.37
CA LEU A 136 -13.68 -31.74 -5.88
C LEU A 136 -13.41 -30.32 -6.38
N LEU A 137 -12.77 -29.54 -5.51
CA LEU A 137 -12.16 -28.26 -5.88
C LEU A 137 -10.67 -28.30 -5.53
N TYR A 138 -9.83 -27.77 -6.42
CA TYR A 138 -8.41 -27.53 -6.17
C TYR A 138 -8.13 -26.05 -6.18
N ALA A 139 -7.69 -25.50 -5.05
CA ALA A 139 -7.21 -24.13 -4.93
C ALA A 139 -5.68 -24.12 -4.84
N GLN A 140 -5.03 -23.30 -5.66
CA GLN A 140 -3.59 -23.11 -5.68
C GLN A 140 -3.28 -21.62 -5.82
N ASP A 141 -2.74 -21.01 -4.77
CA ASP A 141 -2.14 -19.68 -4.87
C ASP A 141 -0.87 -19.72 -5.73
N LEU A 142 -0.63 -18.67 -6.52
CA LEU A 142 0.45 -18.61 -7.50
C LEU A 142 1.27 -17.32 -7.38
N GLY A 143 2.59 -17.45 -7.28
CA GLY A 143 3.55 -16.35 -7.29
C GLY A 143 4.43 -16.34 -8.55
N LEU A 144 4.93 -17.51 -8.95
CA LEU A 144 5.81 -17.71 -10.12
C LEU A 144 6.97 -16.72 -10.18
N ALA A 145 7.59 -16.44 -9.04
CA ALA A 145 8.58 -15.39 -8.89
C ALA A 145 9.75 -15.82 -8.00
N HIS A 146 10.83 -15.05 -7.99
CA HIS A 146 11.89 -15.25 -6.99
C HIS A 146 11.33 -15.08 -5.59
N TYR A 147 11.82 -15.89 -4.64
CA TYR A 147 11.38 -15.85 -3.26
C TYR A 147 11.38 -14.43 -2.67
N GLY A 148 12.48 -13.69 -2.84
CA GLY A 148 12.59 -12.32 -2.35
C GLY A 148 11.54 -11.37 -2.94
N ALA A 149 11.10 -11.55 -4.18
CA ALA A 149 10.06 -10.71 -4.79
C ALA A 149 8.68 -10.95 -4.15
N VAL A 150 8.34 -12.22 -3.90
CA VAL A 150 7.11 -12.60 -3.19
C VAL A 150 7.11 -12.02 -1.78
N ARG A 151 8.21 -12.17 -1.04
CA ARG A 151 8.32 -11.67 0.34
C ARG A 151 8.42 -10.15 0.44
N LEU A 152 8.82 -9.47 -0.64
CA LEU A 152 8.74 -8.02 -0.72
C LEU A 152 7.29 -7.56 -0.78
N ASN A 153 6.46 -8.11 -1.67
CA ASN A 153 5.05 -7.73 -1.78
C ASN A 153 4.21 -8.72 -2.62
N GLU A 154 3.35 -9.51 -1.99
CA GLU A 154 2.51 -10.49 -2.71
C GLU A 154 1.44 -9.83 -3.59
N TYR A 155 0.93 -8.65 -3.20
CA TYR A 155 -0.02 -7.89 -4.01
C TYR A 155 0.63 -7.46 -5.32
N TYR A 156 1.85 -6.92 -5.24
CA TYR A 156 2.57 -6.45 -6.41
C TYR A 156 2.93 -7.58 -7.37
N VAL A 157 3.35 -8.75 -6.87
CA VAL A 157 3.61 -9.93 -7.72
C VAL A 157 2.35 -10.35 -8.47
N SER A 158 1.20 -10.35 -7.79
CA SER A 158 -0.10 -10.72 -8.38
C SER A 158 -0.53 -9.79 -9.52
N GLN A 159 -0.20 -8.50 -9.46
CA GLN A 159 -0.56 -7.51 -10.49
C GLN A 159 0.08 -7.77 -11.87
N TYR A 160 1.03 -8.71 -11.95
CA TYR A 160 1.74 -9.09 -13.18
C TYR A 160 1.58 -10.56 -13.54
N LEU A 161 0.73 -11.31 -12.83
CA LEU A 161 0.37 -12.67 -13.21
C LEU A 161 -0.80 -12.63 -14.19
N ASP A 162 -0.59 -13.10 -15.42
CA ASP A 162 -1.63 -13.21 -16.43
C ASP A 162 -2.31 -14.58 -16.38
N HIS A 163 -3.48 -14.66 -15.74
CA HIS A 163 -4.34 -15.83 -15.83
C HIS A 163 -5.09 -15.88 -17.18
N THR A 164 -4.95 -16.99 -17.90
CA THR A 164 -5.64 -17.26 -19.16
C THR A 164 -6.36 -18.62 -19.09
N PRO A 165 -7.71 -18.64 -19.02
CA PRO A 165 -8.47 -19.88 -19.11
C PRO A 165 -8.46 -20.42 -20.55
N LEU A 166 -8.15 -21.70 -20.70
CA LEU A 166 -8.15 -22.39 -22.00
C LEU A 166 -9.15 -23.55 -22.00
N PRO A 167 -10.04 -23.65 -23.00
CA PRO A 167 -10.96 -24.78 -23.11
C PRO A 167 -10.26 -26.00 -23.73
N HIS A 168 -10.12 -27.08 -22.94
CA HIS A 168 -9.60 -28.36 -23.41
C HIS A 168 -10.75 -29.34 -23.72
N PRO A 169 -10.78 -30.03 -24.87
CA PRO A 169 -11.92 -30.86 -25.30
C PRO A 169 -12.34 -31.94 -24.29
N SER A 170 -11.36 -32.67 -23.72
CA SER A 170 -11.62 -33.76 -22.78
C SER A 170 -11.58 -33.33 -21.30
N ARG A 171 -10.85 -32.26 -20.97
CA ARG A 171 -10.57 -31.86 -19.59
C ARG A 171 -11.38 -30.65 -19.12
N GLY A 172 -12.20 -30.06 -19.99
CA GLY A 172 -12.93 -28.83 -19.68
C GLY A 172 -11.98 -27.65 -19.59
N THR A 173 -12.21 -26.72 -18.67
CA THR A 173 -11.36 -25.52 -18.56
C THR A 173 -10.08 -25.80 -17.79
N VAL A 174 -8.93 -25.47 -18.38
CA VAL A 174 -7.63 -25.43 -17.70
C VAL A 174 -7.18 -23.97 -17.52
N LEU A 175 -6.36 -23.70 -16.50
CA LEU A 175 -5.87 -22.37 -16.19
C LEU A 175 -4.37 -22.27 -16.43
N ALA A 176 -3.99 -21.53 -17.47
CA ALA A 176 -2.61 -21.13 -17.69
C ALA A 176 -2.33 -19.79 -16.99
N THR A 177 -1.17 -19.65 -16.37
CA THR A 177 -0.73 -18.41 -15.71
C THR A 177 0.70 -18.08 -16.07
N ARG A 178 0.94 -16.86 -16.55
CA ARG A 178 2.26 -16.36 -16.92
C ARG A 178 2.69 -15.23 -15.98
N GLN A 179 3.90 -15.27 -15.45
CA GLN A 179 4.50 -14.11 -14.78
C GLN A 179 5.05 -13.14 -15.84
N ASN A 180 4.50 -11.92 -15.90
CA ASN A 180 4.86 -10.92 -16.90
C ASN A 180 6.06 -10.06 -16.51
N GLN A 181 6.47 -10.06 -15.23
CA GLN A 181 7.76 -9.51 -14.82
C GLN A 181 8.87 -10.53 -15.06
N ALA A 182 9.98 -10.09 -15.65
CA ALA A 182 11.10 -10.98 -15.88
C ALA A 182 11.75 -11.44 -14.57
N MET A 183 11.91 -12.76 -14.41
CA MET A 183 12.60 -13.41 -13.29
C MET A 183 13.98 -13.88 -13.78
N GLY A 184 14.97 -12.99 -13.69
CA GLY A 184 16.30 -13.25 -14.23
C GLY A 184 16.29 -13.38 -15.76
N GLY A 185 15.47 -12.58 -16.45
CA GLY A 185 15.31 -12.62 -17.91
C GLY A 185 14.32 -13.67 -18.44
N ARG A 186 13.74 -14.51 -17.56
CA ARG A 186 12.74 -15.53 -17.91
C ARG A 186 11.33 -15.09 -17.51
N PHE A 187 10.32 -15.71 -18.11
CA PHE A 187 8.92 -15.50 -17.79
C PHE A 187 8.27 -16.82 -17.33
N PRO A 188 8.35 -17.15 -16.03
CA PRO A 188 7.83 -18.42 -15.51
C PRO A 188 6.34 -18.58 -15.79
N TRP A 189 5.94 -19.81 -16.11
CA TRP A 189 4.59 -20.13 -16.57
C TRP A 189 4.11 -21.45 -15.99
N VAL A 190 2.80 -21.57 -15.76
CA VAL A 190 2.18 -22.79 -15.25
C VAL A 190 0.83 -23.03 -15.91
N ILE A 191 0.43 -24.30 -16.07
CA ILE A 191 -0.93 -24.68 -16.44
C ILE A 191 -1.48 -25.73 -15.48
N ILE A 192 -2.68 -25.49 -14.96
CA ILE A 192 -3.35 -26.33 -13.97
C ILE A 192 -4.69 -26.82 -14.53
N GLY A 193 -5.00 -28.10 -14.32
CA GLY A 193 -6.23 -28.71 -14.81
C GLY A 193 -6.71 -29.91 -13.99
N SER A 194 -7.87 -30.44 -14.37
CA SER A 194 -8.46 -31.65 -13.78
C SER A 194 -8.00 -32.91 -14.54
N LEU A 195 -7.74 -34.00 -13.81
CA LEU A 195 -7.56 -35.36 -14.35
C LEU A 195 -8.87 -36.01 -14.77
N ASN A 196 -10.00 -35.45 -14.35
CA ASN A 196 -11.35 -35.81 -14.79
C ASN A 196 -11.82 -34.77 -15.84
N ARG A 197 -12.64 -33.79 -15.44
CA ARG A 197 -13.16 -32.73 -16.31
C ARG A 197 -13.58 -31.50 -15.49
N ALA A 198 -12.84 -30.40 -15.60
CA ALA A 198 -13.14 -29.13 -14.95
C ALA A 198 -14.40 -28.47 -15.55
N ARG A 199 -15.37 -28.12 -14.70
CA ARG A 199 -16.62 -27.46 -15.11
C ARG A 199 -16.61 -25.95 -14.92
N SER A 200 -15.84 -25.45 -13.96
CA SER A 200 -15.76 -24.03 -13.62
C SER A 200 -14.41 -23.70 -12.99
N PHE A 201 -14.13 -22.40 -12.84
CA PHE A 201 -12.86 -21.90 -12.32
C PHE A 201 -12.98 -20.53 -11.64
N ALA A 202 -11.94 -20.15 -10.90
CA ALA A 202 -11.67 -18.80 -10.42
C ALA A 202 -10.16 -18.51 -10.57
N THR A 203 -9.78 -17.24 -10.70
CA THR A 203 -8.38 -16.82 -10.89
C THR A 203 -7.83 -15.90 -9.81
N ASP A 204 -8.65 -15.51 -8.83
CA ASP A 204 -8.21 -14.71 -7.69
C ASP A 204 -8.87 -15.19 -6.39
N ALA A 205 -8.13 -15.11 -5.28
CA ALA A 205 -8.60 -15.57 -3.98
C ALA A 205 -9.84 -14.79 -3.49
N LEU A 206 -10.07 -13.55 -3.96
CA LEU A 206 -11.29 -12.80 -3.67
C LEU A 206 -12.55 -13.49 -4.20
N GLN A 207 -12.47 -14.17 -5.36
CA GLN A 207 -13.59 -14.94 -5.91
C GLN A 207 -13.85 -16.22 -5.10
N PHE A 208 -12.79 -16.85 -4.55
CA PHE A 208 -12.90 -18.11 -3.83
C PHE A 208 -13.25 -17.94 -2.35
N TYR A 209 -12.53 -17.08 -1.63
CA TYR A 209 -12.78 -16.84 -0.20
C TYR A 209 -13.89 -15.81 0.04
N GLY A 210 -13.89 -14.71 -0.71
CA GLY A 210 -14.77 -13.56 -0.46
C GLY A 210 -14.38 -12.75 0.78
N LEU A 211 -14.91 -11.53 0.90
CA LEU A 211 -14.63 -10.63 2.04
C LEU A 211 -15.21 -11.13 3.36
N GLU A 212 -16.31 -11.89 3.31
CA GLU A 212 -16.97 -12.47 4.48
C GLU A 212 -16.07 -13.44 5.27
N ARG A 213 -15.02 -13.97 4.62
CA ARG A 213 -14.01 -14.79 5.27
C ARG A 213 -13.36 -14.07 6.46
N ARG A 214 -13.25 -12.74 6.44
CA ARG A 214 -12.76 -11.93 7.58
C ARG A 214 -13.58 -12.19 8.84
N ALA A 215 -14.91 -12.31 8.72
CA ALA A 215 -15.82 -12.65 9.81
C ALA A 215 -15.82 -14.15 10.20
N GLY A 216 -14.86 -14.94 9.70
CA GLY A 216 -14.75 -16.36 9.99
C GLY A 216 -15.69 -17.25 9.18
N ARG A 217 -16.44 -16.70 8.22
CA ARG A 217 -17.33 -17.47 7.34
C ARG A 217 -16.55 -18.46 6.46
N PRO A 218 -17.18 -19.57 6.01
CA PRO A 218 -16.59 -20.45 5.01
C PRO A 218 -16.30 -19.71 3.69
N PRO A 219 -15.30 -20.16 2.90
CA PRO A 219 -15.04 -19.61 1.57
C PRO A 219 -16.29 -19.62 0.68
N ARG A 220 -16.60 -18.47 0.07
CA ARG A 220 -17.76 -18.30 -0.83
C ARG A 220 -17.81 -19.35 -1.95
N GLY A 221 -16.67 -19.65 -2.58
CA GLY A 221 -16.56 -20.62 -3.66
C GLY A 221 -16.87 -22.06 -3.23
N LEU A 222 -16.78 -22.39 -1.93
CA LEU A 222 -17.23 -23.69 -1.41
C LEU A 222 -18.74 -23.74 -1.23
N VAL A 223 -19.35 -22.63 -0.82
CA VAL A 223 -20.80 -22.55 -0.59
C VAL A 223 -21.56 -22.43 -1.92
N GLU A 224 -21.16 -21.49 -2.77
CA GLU A 224 -21.87 -21.12 -4.00
C GLU A 224 -21.34 -21.84 -5.26
N GLY A 225 -20.10 -22.34 -5.23
CA GLY A 225 -19.38 -22.80 -6.42
C GLY A 225 -18.55 -21.68 -7.07
N LEU A 226 -17.76 -22.02 -8.09
CA LEU A 226 -16.87 -21.06 -8.75
C LEU A 226 -17.58 -20.29 -9.88
N PRO A 227 -17.25 -19.01 -10.09
CA PRO A 227 -17.95 -18.14 -11.05
C PRO A 227 -17.68 -18.45 -12.53
N GLY A 228 -16.62 -19.20 -12.86
CA GLY A 228 -16.29 -19.52 -14.26
C GLY A 228 -15.78 -18.31 -15.05
N SER A 229 -15.24 -17.31 -14.36
CA SER A 229 -14.81 -16.04 -14.95
C SER A 229 -13.42 -15.64 -14.46
N ARG A 230 -12.61 -15.07 -15.35
CA ARG A 230 -11.32 -14.47 -15.01
C ARG A 230 -11.51 -13.21 -14.16
N ARG A 231 -10.64 -13.01 -13.19
CA ARG A 231 -10.39 -11.78 -12.45
C ARG A 231 -8.87 -11.63 -12.23
N GLN A 232 -8.31 -10.53 -12.71
CA GLN A 232 -6.93 -10.11 -12.42
C GLN A 232 -6.98 -9.15 -11.23
N HIS A 233 -6.38 -9.53 -10.10
CA HIS A 233 -6.37 -8.70 -8.90
C HIS A 233 -5.08 -8.93 -8.11
N GLU A 234 -5.15 -8.94 -6.78
CA GLU A 234 -3.98 -8.84 -5.89
C GLU A 234 -3.76 -10.10 -5.04
N HIS A 235 -4.50 -11.18 -5.30
CA HIS A 235 -4.36 -12.48 -4.64
C HIS A 235 -4.42 -13.61 -5.67
N ALA A 236 -3.44 -13.63 -6.58
CA ALA A 236 -3.39 -14.56 -7.69
C ALA A 236 -3.56 -16.02 -7.23
N MET A 237 -4.62 -16.67 -7.74
CA MET A 237 -4.99 -18.03 -7.32
C MET A 237 -5.72 -18.77 -8.42
N ALA A 238 -5.19 -19.89 -8.88
CA ALA A 238 -5.91 -20.81 -9.75
C ALA A 238 -6.81 -21.72 -8.92
N VAL A 239 -8.13 -21.64 -9.13
CA VAL A 239 -9.09 -22.58 -8.53
C VAL A 239 -9.83 -23.33 -9.63
N ILE A 240 -9.78 -24.66 -9.59
CA ILE A 240 -10.48 -25.55 -10.52
C ILE A 240 -11.61 -26.25 -9.77
N GLN A 241 -12.81 -26.24 -10.34
CA GLN A 241 -13.96 -27.02 -9.87
C GLN A 241 -14.24 -28.15 -10.85
N ASP A 242 -14.18 -29.39 -10.35
CA ASP A 242 -14.35 -30.59 -11.16
C ASP A 242 -15.84 -30.89 -11.42
N ALA A 243 -16.11 -31.74 -12.43
CA ALA A 243 -17.45 -32.23 -12.68
C ALA A 243 -17.93 -33.15 -11.51
N PRO A 244 -19.21 -33.07 -11.12
CA PRO A 244 -19.75 -33.93 -10.07
C PRO A 244 -19.68 -35.41 -10.40
N LEU A 245 -19.41 -36.22 -9.37
CA LEU A 245 -19.39 -37.68 -9.40
C LEU A 245 -20.59 -38.20 -8.61
N LYS A 246 -21.31 -39.17 -9.18
CA LYS A 246 -22.33 -39.94 -8.46
C LYS A 246 -21.70 -41.25 -8.01
N LEU A 247 -21.76 -41.53 -6.72
CA LEU A 247 -21.23 -42.75 -6.11
C LEU A 247 -22.37 -43.53 -5.45
N ALA A 248 -22.71 -44.69 -6.01
CA ALA A 248 -23.60 -45.64 -5.36
C ALA A 248 -22.96 -46.21 -4.07
N PRO A 249 -23.74 -46.79 -3.14
CA PRO A 249 -23.19 -47.47 -1.98
C PRO A 249 -22.12 -48.51 -2.36
N GLY A 250 -20.94 -48.41 -1.78
CA GLY A 250 -19.78 -49.26 -2.06
C GLY A 250 -19.03 -48.94 -3.37
N GLU A 251 -19.50 -47.96 -4.15
CA GLU A 251 -18.80 -47.51 -5.36
C GLU A 251 -17.58 -46.67 -4.99
N ALA A 252 -16.49 -46.88 -5.76
CA ALA A 252 -15.27 -46.12 -5.63
C ALA A 252 -14.87 -45.48 -6.96
N ALA A 253 -14.34 -44.26 -6.89
CA ALA A 253 -13.82 -43.52 -8.03
C ALA A 253 -12.43 -42.96 -7.72
N ALA A 254 -11.61 -42.80 -8.75
CA ALA A 254 -10.33 -42.10 -8.68
C ALA A 254 -10.36 -40.92 -9.65
N VAL A 255 -10.17 -39.73 -9.11
CA VAL A 255 -10.12 -38.45 -9.83
C VAL A 255 -8.93 -37.63 -9.33
N GLY A 256 -8.80 -36.38 -9.77
CA GLY A 256 -7.68 -35.57 -9.32
C GLY A 256 -7.40 -34.34 -10.16
N PHE A 257 -6.22 -33.77 -9.96
CA PHE A 257 -5.75 -32.56 -10.62
C PHE A 257 -4.28 -32.70 -11.00
N PHE A 258 -3.85 -31.89 -11.97
CA PHE A 258 -2.45 -31.80 -12.37
C PHE A 258 -2.01 -30.35 -12.49
N GLY A 259 -0.70 -30.13 -12.38
CA GLY A 259 -0.05 -28.90 -12.77
C GLY A 259 1.22 -29.19 -13.57
N TRP A 260 1.51 -28.32 -14.53
CA TRP A 260 2.74 -28.34 -15.33
C TRP A 260 3.40 -26.96 -15.27
N PHE A 261 4.70 -26.93 -14.99
CA PHE A 261 5.48 -25.69 -14.90
C PHE A 261 6.49 -25.58 -16.04
N GLU A 262 6.62 -24.38 -16.63
CA GLU A 262 7.71 -24.04 -17.53
C GLU A 262 8.53 -22.88 -16.95
N PRO A 263 9.87 -23.02 -16.83
CA PRO A 263 10.71 -21.96 -16.29
C PRO A 263 10.72 -20.67 -17.13
N ASP A 264 10.43 -20.76 -18.41
CA ASP A 264 10.41 -19.62 -19.33
C ASP A 264 9.39 -19.80 -20.46
N HIS A 265 8.47 -18.85 -20.58
CA HIS A 265 7.46 -18.77 -21.63
C HIS A 265 7.39 -17.33 -22.17
N PRO A 266 8.28 -16.94 -23.11
CA PRO A 266 8.42 -15.55 -23.54
C PRO A 266 7.17 -15.01 -24.23
N GLU A 267 6.43 -15.85 -24.96
CA GLU A 267 5.21 -15.46 -25.66
C GLU A 267 4.00 -15.34 -24.71
N ALA A 268 2.98 -14.61 -25.14
CA ALA A 268 1.68 -14.60 -24.47
C ALA A 268 1.01 -15.98 -24.57
N THR A 269 0.28 -16.37 -23.53
CA THR A 269 -0.47 -17.63 -23.50
C THR A 269 -1.49 -17.68 -24.65
N SER A 270 -1.58 -18.83 -25.32
CA SER A 270 -2.48 -19.06 -26.46
C SER A 270 -3.08 -20.48 -26.45
N ALA A 271 -3.96 -20.76 -27.40
CA ALA A 271 -4.53 -22.10 -27.58
C ALA A 271 -3.48 -23.18 -27.94
N ALA A 272 -2.32 -22.79 -28.47
CA ALA A 272 -1.23 -23.73 -28.76
C ALA A 272 -0.66 -24.38 -27.48
N ASP A 273 -0.81 -23.71 -26.34
CA ASP A 273 -0.28 -24.16 -25.05
C ASP A 273 -1.10 -25.31 -24.45
N LEU A 274 -2.24 -25.67 -25.04
CA LEU A 274 -2.94 -26.92 -24.72
C LEU A 274 -2.05 -28.16 -24.95
N ALA A 275 -1.00 -28.08 -25.78
CA ALA A 275 -0.03 -29.15 -25.94
C ALA A 275 0.74 -29.49 -24.64
N PHE A 276 0.81 -28.58 -23.65
CA PHE A 276 1.36 -28.87 -22.33
C PHE A 276 0.41 -29.73 -21.48
N VAL A 277 -0.91 -29.59 -21.67
CA VAL A 277 -1.92 -30.46 -21.04
C VAL A 277 -1.76 -31.88 -21.54
N ASP A 278 -1.69 -32.07 -22.86
CA ASP A 278 -1.51 -33.40 -23.46
C ASP A 278 -0.21 -34.06 -23.00
N ARG A 279 0.88 -33.28 -22.89
CA ARG A 279 2.14 -33.77 -22.32
C ARG A 279 2.00 -34.19 -20.87
N ALA A 280 1.37 -33.38 -20.02
CA ALA A 280 1.12 -33.74 -18.63
C ALA A 280 0.32 -35.05 -18.50
N LEU A 281 -0.74 -35.21 -19.31
CA LEU A 281 -1.59 -36.39 -19.28
C LEU A 281 -0.92 -37.67 -19.81
N ASN A 282 0.14 -37.54 -20.61
CA ASN A 282 0.94 -38.66 -21.13
C ASN A 282 2.05 -39.11 -20.17
N LEU A 283 2.26 -38.41 -19.05
CA LEU A 283 3.22 -38.82 -18.03
C LEU A 283 2.72 -40.05 -17.26
N PRO A 284 3.59 -41.01 -16.89
CA PRO A 284 3.20 -42.18 -16.11
C PRO A 284 2.47 -41.85 -14.79
N GLU A 285 2.87 -40.76 -14.14
CA GLU A 285 2.34 -40.28 -12.86
C GLU A 285 0.94 -39.66 -12.97
N ALA A 286 0.45 -39.42 -14.19
CA ALA A 286 -0.94 -39.02 -14.43
C ALA A 286 -1.94 -40.16 -14.21
N ALA A 287 -1.47 -41.42 -14.17
CA ALA A 287 -2.29 -42.55 -13.77
C ALA A 287 -2.37 -42.66 -12.23
N PRO A 288 -3.52 -43.08 -11.66
CA PRO A 288 -3.67 -43.21 -10.22
C PRO A 288 -2.70 -44.26 -9.66
N PRO A 289 -2.09 -44.03 -8.48
CA PRO A 289 -1.14 -44.96 -7.90
C PRO A 289 -1.83 -46.30 -7.54
N PRO A 290 -1.10 -47.43 -7.54
CA PRO A 290 -1.65 -48.70 -7.11
C PRO A 290 -2.09 -48.63 -5.64
N ALA A 291 -3.24 -49.23 -5.32
CA ALA A 291 -3.79 -49.24 -3.97
C ALA A 291 -2.78 -49.82 -2.96
N ARG A 292 -2.25 -48.98 -2.08
CA ARG A 292 -1.34 -49.41 -1.01
C ARG A 292 -2.15 -50.13 0.07
N ARG A 293 -1.88 -51.43 0.27
CA ARG A 293 -2.59 -52.27 1.26
C ARG A 293 -1.95 -52.28 2.66
N ASN A 294 -0.76 -51.71 2.83
CA ASN A 294 -0.07 -51.72 4.13
C ASN A 294 -0.38 -50.45 4.92
N ARG A 295 -1.27 -50.60 5.90
CA ARG A 295 -1.62 -49.60 6.90
C ARG A 295 -0.49 -49.47 7.94
N SER A 296 0.52 -48.63 7.68
CA SER A 296 1.32 -48.10 8.79
C SER A 296 0.43 -47.22 9.67
N GLU A 297 0.68 -47.17 10.98
CA GLU A 297 -0.05 -46.25 11.87
C GLU A 297 0.21 -44.80 11.45
N GLY A 298 -0.71 -44.22 10.67
CA GLY A 298 -0.71 -42.80 10.33
C GLY A 298 -0.91 -41.95 11.59
N PHE A 299 -0.40 -40.73 11.58
CA PHE A 299 -0.45 -39.83 12.73
C PHE A 299 -1.38 -38.63 12.47
N THR A 300 -1.97 -38.10 13.54
CA THR A 300 -2.78 -36.87 13.51
C THR A 300 -2.15 -35.88 14.50
N PRO A 301 -1.27 -34.95 14.05
CA PRO A 301 -0.75 -33.92 14.95
C PRO A 301 -1.89 -33.07 15.53
N PRO A 302 -1.75 -32.41 16.69
CA PRO A 302 -2.72 -31.39 17.08
C PRO A 302 -2.62 -30.17 16.16
N ALA A 303 -3.76 -29.51 15.92
CA ALA A 303 -3.78 -28.20 15.28
C ALA A 303 -3.40 -27.11 16.29
N SER A 304 -2.85 -26.00 15.80
CA SER A 304 -2.56 -24.84 16.65
C SER A 304 -3.86 -24.13 17.08
N LEU A 305 -3.78 -23.26 18.09
CA LEU A 305 -4.86 -22.36 18.47
C LEU A 305 -5.34 -21.48 17.30
N PHE A 306 -4.47 -21.02 16.40
CA PHE A 306 -4.90 -20.22 15.23
C PHE A 306 -5.79 -21.00 14.27
N SER A 307 -5.59 -22.31 14.17
CA SER A 307 -6.39 -23.18 13.31
C SER A 307 -7.66 -23.69 14.00
N ALA A 308 -7.58 -24.01 15.29
CA ALA A 308 -8.60 -24.74 16.04
C ALA A 308 -9.46 -23.88 16.98
N ALA A 309 -8.94 -22.79 17.53
CA ALA A 309 -9.70 -21.93 18.42
C ALA A 309 -10.78 -21.18 17.63
N PRO A 310 -12.00 -21.04 18.17
CA PRO A 310 -12.99 -20.15 17.58
C PRO A 310 -12.52 -18.68 17.64
N LEU A 311 -13.02 -17.88 16.71
CA LEU A 311 -12.96 -16.43 16.85
C LEU A 311 -13.92 -16.01 17.97
N LEU A 312 -13.60 -14.93 18.68
CA LEU A 312 -14.58 -14.30 19.57
C LEU A 312 -15.76 -13.77 18.74
N ASP A 313 -16.98 -14.17 19.10
CA ASP A 313 -18.20 -13.70 18.43
C ASP A 313 -18.51 -12.25 18.83
N ALA A 314 -17.86 -11.30 18.15
CA ALA A 314 -18.07 -9.88 18.33
C ALA A 314 -19.43 -9.45 17.74
N ARG A 315 -20.25 -8.83 18.59
CA ARG A 315 -21.59 -8.34 18.27
C ARG A 315 -21.56 -6.86 17.92
N ASP A 316 -22.51 -6.41 17.10
CA ASP A 316 -22.66 -5.00 16.80
C ASP A 316 -23.06 -4.20 18.07
N LEU A 317 -22.58 -2.96 18.15
CA LEU A 317 -22.95 -2.02 19.20
C LEU A 317 -24.30 -1.37 18.88
N GLY A 318 -25.15 -1.22 19.88
CA GLY A 318 -26.36 -0.40 19.81
C GLY A 318 -26.05 1.08 19.97
N ASP A 319 -27.00 1.94 19.60
CA ASP A 319 -26.78 3.39 19.54
C ASP A 319 -26.41 4.02 20.89
N ALA A 320 -27.02 3.55 21.98
CA ALA A 320 -26.69 3.98 23.35
C ALA A 320 -25.27 3.56 23.77
N GLU A 321 -24.81 2.39 23.35
CA GLU A 321 -23.45 1.90 23.63
C GLU A 321 -22.42 2.72 22.85
N VAL A 322 -22.69 3.00 21.57
CA VAL A 322 -21.85 3.88 20.75
C VAL A 322 -21.73 5.26 21.42
N THR A 323 -22.84 5.84 21.83
CA THR A 323 -22.86 7.15 22.52
C THR A 323 -22.13 7.10 23.86
N GLY A 324 -22.27 6.03 24.64
CA GLY A 324 -21.56 5.86 25.91
C GLY A 324 -20.04 5.68 25.75
N LEU A 325 -19.60 5.04 24.66
CA LEU A 325 -18.18 4.74 24.41
C LEU A 325 -17.41 5.86 23.72
N PHE A 326 -18.10 6.67 22.90
CA PHE A 326 -17.48 7.65 21.99
C PHE A 326 -18.08 9.06 22.09
N GLY A 327 -19.07 9.28 22.96
CA GLY A 327 -19.78 10.55 23.09
C GLY A 327 -20.96 10.70 22.13
N GLY A 328 -21.78 11.74 22.36
CA GLY A 328 -22.98 12.02 21.56
C GLY A 328 -22.71 12.76 20.25
N GLU A 329 -21.56 13.44 20.12
CA GLU A 329 -21.17 14.14 18.90
C GLU A 329 -20.61 13.16 17.87
N ARG A 330 -21.26 13.10 16.71
CA ARG A 330 -20.83 12.30 15.56
C ARG A 330 -20.75 13.21 14.34
N ARG A 331 -19.53 13.54 13.93
CA ARG A 331 -19.27 14.31 12.71
C ARG A 331 -19.11 13.38 11.53
N GLU A 332 -19.58 13.81 10.37
CA GLU A 332 -19.55 13.05 9.11
C GLU A 332 -19.95 11.57 9.27
N PRO A 333 -21.13 11.26 9.84
CA PRO A 333 -21.58 9.89 9.99
C PRO A 333 -21.83 9.26 8.61
N GLU A 334 -21.21 8.12 8.35
CA GLU A 334 -21.52 7.29 7.20
C GLU A 334 -22.66 6.33 7.54
N LEU A 335 -23.73 6.39 6.75
CA LEU A 335 -24.90 5.55 6.90
C LEU A 335 -25.12 4.72 5.63
N GLU A 336 -25.46 3.45 5.80
CA GLU A 336 -25.86 2.56 4.71
C GLU A 336 -27.20 1.92 5.10
N HIS A 337 -28.26 2.18 4.34
CA HIS A 337 -29.63 1.74 4.66
C HIS A 337 -30.07 2.06 6.10
N GLY A 338 -29.64 3.21 6.64
CA GLY A 338 -29.92 3.64 8.01
C GLY A 338 -29.01 3.02 9.10
N ARG A 339 -28.10 2.11 8.73
CA ARG A 339 -27.10 1.54 9.63
C ARG A 339 -25.85 2.43 9.67
N LEU A 340 -25.40 2.78 10.89
CA LEU A 340 -24.15 3.50 11.08
C LEU A 340 -22.94 2.62 10.73
N LEU A 341 -22.04 3.16 9.92
CA LEU A 341 -20.84 2.49 9.44
C LEU A 341 -19.57 3.08 10.07
N SER A 342 -19.44 4.39 10.07
CA SER A 342 -18.34 5.12 10.72
C SER A 342 -18.70 6.56 11.01
N PHE A 343 -17.91 7.23 11.84
CA PHE A 343 -18.03 8.66 12.12
C PHE A 343 -16.73 9.21 12.70
N PHE A 344 -16.60 10.54 12.72
CA PHE A 344 -15.54 11.25 13.41
C PHE A 344 -16.03 11.81 14.74
N THR A 345 -15.16 11.89 15.74
CA THR A 345 -15.47 12.43 17.06
C THR A 345 -14.24 12.97 17.75
N GLY A 346 -14.41 13.68 18.87
CA GLY A 346 -13.33 14.37 19.57
C GLY A 346 -12.57 15.34 18.65
N ASP A 347 -11.28 15.56 18.90
CA ASP A 347 -10.48 16.47 18.07
C ASP A 347 -9.95 15.82 16.78
N ARG A 348 -9.67 14.51 16.81
CA ARG A 348 -9.01 13.75 15.73
C ARG A 348 -9.22 12.23 15.80
N SER A 349 -10.39 11.77 16.27
CA SER A 349 -10.72 10.34 16.27
C SER A 349 -11.62 9.98 15.08
N HIS A 350 -11.37 8.81 14.49
CA HIS A 350 -12.25 8.17 13.51
C HIS A 350 -12.68 6.79 14.02
N VAL A 351 -13.98 6.57 14.14
CA VAL A 351 -14.57 5.33 14.65
C VAL A 351 -15.19 4.56 13.50
N VAL A 352 -14.79 3.30 13.35
CA VAL A 352 -15.31 2.36 12.35
C VAL A 352 -16.08 1.26 13.07
N LEU A 353 -17.29 0.97 12.63
CA LEU A 353 -18.10 -0.12 13.16
C LEU A 353 -17.90 -1.39 12.32
N ARG A 354 -18.11 -2.54 12.97
CA ARG A 354 -17.95 -3.88 12.38
C ARG A 354 -18.59 -4.03 11.00
N ALA A 355 -19.77 -3.43 10.82
CA ALA A 355 -20.49 -3.37 9.55
C ALA A 355 -19.61 -2.97 8.38
N LYS A 356 -18.92 -1.83 8.51
CA LYS A 356 -18.11 -1.23 7.45
C LYS A 356 -16.90 -2.11 7.11
N GLU A 357 -16.25 -2.68 8.12
CA GLU A 357 -15.09 -3.57 7.93
C GLU A 357 -15.41 -4.80 7.09
N LEU A 358 -16.64 -5.32 7.18
CA LEU A 358 -17.04 -6.47 6.40
C LEU A 358 -17.44 -6.13 4.96
N GLU A 359 -17.64 -4.84 4.64
CA GLU A 359 -18.10 -4.36 3.34
C GLU A 359 -16.98 -3.72 2.49
N VAL A 360 -15.91 -3.19 3.09
CA VAL A 360 -14.80 -2.56 2.37
C VAL A 360 -13.90 -3.60 1.68
N LEU A 361 -13.39 -3.30 0.48
CA LEU A 361 -12.41 -4.18 -0.18
C LEU A 361 -11.15 -4.34 0.69
N ARG A 362 -10.55 -3.21 1.08
CA ARG A 362 -9.32 -3.15 1.85
C ARG A 362 -9.63 -2.91 3.35
N PRO A 363 -9.16 -3.76 4.27
CA PRO A 363 -9.53 -3.77 5.68
C PRO A 363 -8.96 -2.55 6.40
N HIS A 364 -9.66 -2.04 7.40
CA HIS A 364 -9.24 -0.85 8.13
C HIS A 364 -7.93 -1.13 8.89
N GLY A 365 -6.96 -0.25 8.70
CA GLY A 365 -5.64 -0.34 9.32
C GLY A 365 -5.05 1.03 9.59
N HIS A 366 -4.06 1.07 10.46
CA HIS A 366 -3.36 2.29 10.85
C HIS A 366 -1.89 2.00 11.10
N ILE A 367 -1.03 3.00 10.91
CA ILE A 367 0.41 2.90 11.19
C ILE A 367 0.69 3.81 12.38
N LEU A 368 1.32 3.28 13.42
CA LEU A 368 1.75 4.00 14.61
C LEU A 368 3.25 4.28 14.53
N ARG A 369 3.66 5.51 14.86
CA ARG A 369 5.07 5.93 14.92
C ARG A 369 5.32 6.65 16.24
N THR A 370 6.40 6.29 16.91
CA THR A 370 6.80 6.94 18.18
C THR A 370 7.65 8.19 17.95
N GLY A 371 7.71 9.04 18.96
CA GLY A 371 8.46 10.29 18.95
C GLY A 371 7.76 11.45 18.24
N ASN A 372 8.26 12.66 18.50
CA ASN A 372 7.74 13.93 17.98
C ASN A 372 8.73 14.64 17.04
N GLY A 373 9.89 14.03 16.77
CA GLY A 373 10.90 14.57 15.85
C GLY A 373 10.36 14.73 14.42
N LEU A 374 10.82 15.77 13.74
CA LEU A 374 10.54 16.05 12.32
C LEU A 374 11.76 15.76 11.41
N VAL A 375 12.74 15.04 11.93
CA VAL A 375 13.90 14.53 11.18
C VAL A 375 14.06 13.05 11.50
N PRO A 376 14.67 12.25 10.61
CA PRO A 376 14.89 10.82 10.85
C PRO A 376 15.59 10.52 12.18
N ASP A 377 15.01 9.60 12.95
CA ASP A 377 15.53 9.11 14.22
C ASP A 377 15.59 7.57 14.22
N GLU A 378 16.78 7.02 14.37
CA GLU A 378 17.01 5.57 14.35
C GLU A 378 16.43 4.88 15.61
N ALA A 379 16.18 5.62 16.70
CA ALA A 379 15.54 5.08 17.91
C ALA A 379 14.02 4.91 17.74
N GLY A 380 13.41 5.54 16.74
CA GLY A 380 11.98 5.51 16.46
C GLY A 380 11.43 4.11 16.22
N LEU A 381 10.25 3.83 16.78
CA LEU A 381 9.49 2.61 16.54
C LEU A 381 8.36 2.88 15.56
N THR A 382 8.13 1.94 14.64
CA THR A 382 6.97 1.96 13.74
C THR A 382 6.22 0.64 13.85
N SER A 383 4.90 0.68 13.95
CA SER A 383 4.01 -0.48 14.04
C SER A 383 2.81 -0.31 13.11
N THR A 384 2.28 -1.40 12.58
CA THR A 384 1.04 -1.42 11.80
C THR A 384 -0.02 -2.18 12.59
N VAL A 385 -1.25 -1.67 12.64
CA VAL A 385 -2.37 -2.25 13.39
C VAL A 385 -3.59 -2.38 12.49
N TRP A 386 -4.46 -3.35 12.79
CA TRP A 386 -5.62 -3.67 11.96
C TRP A 386 -6.87 -3.92 12.79
N MET A 387 -8.03 -3.54 12.26
CA MET A 387 -9.33 -3.74 12.92
C MET A 387 -9.61 -5.23 13.25
N ALA A 388 -9.05 -6.15 12.46
CA ALA A 388 -9.14 -7.60 12.66
C ALA A 388 -8.29 -8.14 13.83
N GLY A 389 -8.15 -7.39 14.93
CA GLY A 389 -7.45 -7.81 16.15
C GLY A 389 -5.94 -7.97 16.02
N VAL A 390 -5.31 -7.21 15.12
CA VAL A 390 -3.83 -7.15 15.02
C VAL A 390 -3.37 -5.91 15.77
N PHE A 391 -2.83 -6.11 16.97
CA PHE A 391 -2.57 -5.00 17.90
C PHE A 391 -1.22 -4.32 17.67
N HIS A 392 -0.25 -5.06 17.17
CA HIS A 392 1.02 -4.55 16.65
C HIS A 392 1.57 -5.55 15.61
N SER A 393 1.86 -5.11 14.40
CA SER A 393 2.51 -5.90 13.35
C SER A 393 3.58 -5.08 12.68
N MET A 394 4.51 -5.74 11.99
CA MET A 394 5.66 -5.12 11.34
C MET A 394 6.36 -4.11 12.26
N VAL A 395 6.55 -4.49 13.53
CA VAL A 395 7.20 -3.63 14.52
C VAL A 395 8.66 -3.51 14.14
N THR A 396 9.16 -2.29 13.98
CA THR A 396 10.55 -2.03 13.59
C THR A 396 11.16 -0.91 14.41
N GLN A 397 12.48 -0.94 14.64
CA GLN A 397 13.24 0.19 15.17
C GLN A 397 14.17 0.79 14.10
N GLY A 398 14.08 2.10 13.88
CA GLY A 398 14.80 2.78 12.80
C GLY A 398 14.26 2.38 11.45
N HIS A 399 15.06 1.68 10.63
CA HIS A 399 14.64 1.27 9.29
C HIS A 399 13.36 0.41 9.30
N VAL A 400 12.31 0.88 8.62
CA VAL A 400 10.94 0.34 8.73
C VAL A 400 10.64 -0.98 8.02
N SER A 401 11.67 -1.72 7.60
CA SER A 401 11.51 -2.98 6.88
C SER A 401 12.59 -4.00 7.23
N ILE A 402 13.85 -3.55 7.44
CA ILE A 402 14.97 -4.44 7.74
C ILE A 402 15.04 -4.76 9.25
N ASN A 403 14.91 -3.75 10.11
CA ASN A 403 15.08 -3.89 11.57
C ASN A 403 13.78 -4.38 12.25
N ARG A 404 13.28 -5.53 11.81
CA ARG A 404 11.92 -6.00 12.08
C ARG A 404 11.87 -6.97 13.26
N PHE A 405 11.02 -6.64 14.22
CA PHE A 405 10.72 -7.46 15.39
C PHE A 405 9.53 -8.39 15.18
N LEU A 406 8.37 -7.84 14.81
CA LEU A 406 7.14 -8.61 14.59
C LEU A 406 6.84 -8.72 13.10
N SER A 407 6.23 -9.82 12.69
CA SER A 407 5.88 -10.06 11.29
C SER A 407 4.81 -9.11 10.75
N THR A 408 4.77 -8.93 9.42
CA THR A 408 3.67 -8.20 8.76
C THR A 408 2.44 -9.07 8.56
N THR A 409 1.30 -8.45 8.29
CA THR A 409 0.09 -9.14 7.86
C THR A 409 0.08 -9.32 6.35
N HIS A 410 -0.10 -10.56 5.90
CA HIS A 410 -0.19 -10.87 4.48
C HIS A 410 -1.63 -11.08 4.02
N GLY A 411 -2.00 -10.38 2.95
CA GLY A 411 -3.32 -10.42 2.35
C GLY A 411 -4.43 -9.72 3.14
N TYR A 412 -5.50 -9.33 2.45
CA TYR A 412 -6.63 -8.63 3.06
C TYR A 412 -7.91 -9.47 3.22
N LEU A 413 -7.83 -10.77 2.92
CA LEU A 413 -8.97 -11.71 2.95
C LEU A 413 -9.06 -12.54 4.25
N GLY A 414 -8.11 -12.36 5.18
CA GLY A 414 -8.02 -13.19 6.39
C GLY A 414 -7.59 -14.63 6.11
N LEU A 415 -6.62 -14.80 5.20
CA LEU A 415 -6.00 -16.09 4.87
C LEU A 415 -5.20 -16.64 6.06
N PHE A 416 -4.50 -15.74 6.77
CA PHE A 416 -3.71 -16.02 7.97
C PHE A 416 -4.17 -15.12 9.12
N ARG A 417 -4.04 -15.60 10.35
CA ARG A 417 -4.45 -14.91 11.60
C ARG A 417 -3.35 -14.93 12.68
N GLY A 418 -2.24 -15.60 12.43
CA GLY A 418 -1.09 -15.73 13.32
C GLY A 418 -0.10 -14.57 13.28
N HIS A 419 -0.15 -13.71 12.27
CA HIS A 419 0.81 -12.64 12.05
C HIS A 419 0.74 -11.50 13.09
N GLY A 420 1.90 -10.90 13.36
CA GLY A 420 2.06 -9.81 14.32
C GLY A 420 1.77 -10.23 15.76
N GLN A 421 1.19 -9.30 16.52
CA GLN A 421 0.76 -9.48 17.89
C GLN A 421 -0.75 -9.71 17.96
N ARG A 422 -1.13 -10.86 18.53
CA ARG A 422 -2.50 -11.38 18.61
C ARG A 422 -2.86 -11.68 20.06
N LEU A 423 -4.14 -11.58 20.40
CA LEU A 423 -4.65 -11.89 21.74
C LEU A 423 -5.70 -12.99 21.67
N PHE A 424 -5.53 -14.01 22.50
CA PHE A 424 -6.61 -14.93 22.86
C PHE A 424 -7.11 -14.61 24.26
N VAL A 425 -8.41 -14.77 24.48
CA VAL A 425 -9.03 -14.70 25.80
C VAL A 425 -9.70 -16.03 26.14
N GLU A 426 -9.61 -16.45 27.40
CA GLU A 426 -10.29 -17.65 27.86
C GLU A 426 -11.71 -17.31 28.34
N ILE A 427 -12.70 -17.88 27.68
CA ILE A 427 -14.12 -17.76 28.01
C ILE A 427 -14.71 -19.17 28.07
N ASP A 428 -15.40 -19.50 29.16
CA ASP A 428 -15.98 -20.83 29.40
C ASP A 428 -14.98 -21.99 29.23
N GLY A 429 -13.72 -21.77 29.67
CA GLY A 429 -12.64 -22.75 29.59
C GLY A 429 -12.11 -23.01 28.18
N ARG A 430 -12.38 -22.10 27.23
CA ARG A 430 -11.89 -22.19 25.84
C ARG A 430 -11.22 -20.89 25.41
N TRP A 431 -10.10 -21.01 24.72
CA TRP A 431 -9.45 -19.89 24.06
C TRP A 431 -10.28 -19.39 22.88
N HIS A 432 -10.47 -18.08 22.81
CA HIS A 432 -11.10 -17.37 21.68
C HIS A 432 -10.15 -16.32 21.15
N LEU A 433 -9.89 -16.31 19.85
CA LEU A 433 -9.06 -15.28 19.22
C LEU A 433 -9.84 -13.97 19.11
N LEU A 434 -9.26 -12.87 19.61
CA LEU A 434 -9.77 -11.53 19.32
C LEU A 434 -9.46 -11.18 17.86
N ASP A 435 -10.49 -10.95 17.06
CA ASP A 435 -10.39 -10.73 15.61
C ASP A 435 -11.13 -9.45 15.18
N VAL A 436 -11.98 -9.44 14.16
CA VAL A 436 -12.80 -8.28 13.79
C VAL A 436 -13.63 -7.81 15.00
N SER A 437 -13.34 -6.60 15.48
CA SER A 437 -13.98 -5.98 16.63
C SER A 437 -15.37 -5.42 16.31
N SER A 438 -16.15 -5.13 17.36
CA SER A 438 -17.44 -4.43 17.26
C SER A 438 -17.28 -2.99 16.78
N ALA A 439 -16.22 -2.31 17.27
CA ALA A 439 -15.80 -0.99 16.83
C ALA A 439 -14.27 -0.86 16.88
N PHE A 440 -13.74 0.04 16.06
CA PHE A 440 -12.34 0.37 15.94
C PHE A 440 -12.17 1.88 15.86
N GLU A 441 -11.66 2.48 16.92
CA GLU A 441 -11.32 3.90 17.00
C GLU A 441 -9.84 4.10 16.67
N MET A 442 -9.56 4.94 15.69
CA MET A 442 -8.22 5.37 15.32
C MET A 442 -8.01 6.81 15.76
N ARG A 443 -6.81 7.09 16.26
CA ARG A 443 -6.18 8.42 16.43
C ARG A 443 -4.77 8.35 15.82
N PRO A 444 -4.16 9.46 15.37
CA PRO A 444 -2.81 9.42 14.84
C PRO A 444 -1.78 8.71 15.75
N GLU A 445 -1.90 8.89 17.07
CA GLU A 445 -1.01 8.35 18.10
C GLU A 445 -1.45 6.99 18.70
N GLY A 446 -2.62 6.44 18.34
CA GLY A 446 -3.09 5.21 18.95
C GLY A 446 -4.42 4.69 18.41
N CYS A 447 -4.76 3.46 18.76
CA CYS A 447 -5.98 2.78 18.33
C CYS A 447 -6.65 2.06 19.50
N ARG A 448 -7.98 1.90 19.40
CA ARG A 448 -8.81 1.26 20.41
C ARG A 448 -9.83 0.34 19.74
N TRP A 449 -9.87 -0.92 20.17
CA TRP A 449 -10.82 -1.93 19.71
C TRP A 449 -11.83 -2.21 20.83
N ILE A 450 -13.10 -2.31 20.46
CA ILE A 450 -14.18 -2.72 21.37
C ILE A 450 -14.73 -4.06 20.92
N TYR A 451 -14.77 -5.04 21.82
CA TYR A 451 -15.34 -6.36 21.58
C TYR A 451 -16.53 -6.59 22.51
N LYS A 452 -17.73 -6.32 22.01
CA LYS A 452 -18.97 -6.74 22.67
C LYS A 452 -19.21 -8.21 22.34
N HIS A 453 -19.45 -9.05 23.33
CA HIS A 453 -19.76 -10.46 23.14
C HIS A 453 -20.88 -10.90 24.09
N ALA A 454 -21.20 -12.20 24.12
CA ALA A 454 -22.31 -12.71 24.93
C ALA A 454 -22.13 -12.52 26.44
N GLY A 455 -20.89 -12.53 26.92
CA GLY A 455 -20.55 -12.51 28.34
C GLY A 455 -20.04 -11.17 28.87
N GLY A 456 -20.03 -10.12 28.05
CA GLY A 456 -19.50 -8.82 28.45
C GLY A 456 -18.90 -8.01 27.30
N MET A 457 -18.02 -7.08 27.67
CA MET A 457 -17.36 -6.16 26.75
C MET A 457 -15.88 -6.00 27.12
N LEU A 458 -15.02 -6.21 26.13
CA LEU A 458 -13.58 -6.03 26.25
C LEU A 458 -13.13 -4.81 25.44
N GLN A 459 -12.07 -4.18 25.91
CA GLN A 459 -11.37 -3.11 25.20
C GLN A 459 -9.91 -3.50 25.04
N VAL A 460 -9.36 -3.29 23.85
CA VAL A 460 -7.90 -3.30 23.65
C VAL A 460 -7.46 -1.92 23.19
N ARG A 461 -6.33 -1.41 23.68
CA ARG A 461 -5.70 -0.17 23.20
C ARG A 461 -4.29 -0.44 22.78
N SER A 462 -3.86 0.16 21.67
CA SER A 462 -2.48 0.20 21.23
C SER A 462 -2.04 1.65 21.03
N GLU A 463 -0.95 2.07 21.66
CA GLU A 463 -0.50 3.46 21.61
C GLU A 463 0.99 3.56 21.23
N ALA A 464 1.34 4.65 20.55
CA ALA A 464 2.72 5.05 20.31
C ALA A 464 3.02 6.33 21.09
N ALA A 465 4.02 6.26 21.97
CA ALA A 465 4.40 7.40 22.78
C ALA A 465 4.92 8.56 21.90
N THR A 466 4.41 9.77 22.14
CA THR A 466 4.87 10.98 21.42
C THR A 466 6.18 11.53 22.02
N GLY A 467 6.38 11.42 23.33
CA GLY A 467 7.57 11.94 24.03
C GLY A 467 8.70 10.93 24.23
N SER A 468 8.51 9.67 23.85
CA SER A 468 9.49 8.58 24.01
C SER A 468 9.34 7.56 22.88
N HIS A 469 10.28 6.61 22.77
CA HIS A 469 10.23 5.55 21.75
C HIS A 469 9.70 4.24 22.30
N GLU A 470 8.43 4.25 22.73
CA GLU A 470 7.75 3.10 23.33
C GLU A 470 6.39 2.86 22.65
N LEU A 471 6.06 1.59 22.43
CA LEU A 471 4.72 1.14 22.04
C LEU A 471 4.06 0.44 23.23
N SER A 472 2.75 0.54 23.37
CA SER A 472 2.01 -0.19 24.41
C SER A 472 0.79 -0.89 23.83
N VAL A 473 0.42 -2.01 24.43
CA VAL A 473 -0.87 -2.68 24.26
C VAL A 473 -1.51 -2.90 25.63
N THR A 474 -2.79 -2.58 25.81
CA THR A 474 -3.56 -2.86 27.03
C THR A 474 -4.87 -3.53 26.71
N LEU A 475 -5.25 -4.53 27.51
CA LEU A 475 -6.55 -5.20 27.50
C LEU A 475 -7.28 -4.82 28.79
N ASP A 476 -8.50 -4.30 28.67
CA ASP A 476 -9.38 -4.00 29.80
C ASP A 476 -10.72 -4.75 29.64
N VAL A 477 -11.20 -5.34 30.72
CA VAL A 477 -12.56 -5.87 30.83
C VAL A 477 -13.46 -4.71 31.25
N LEU A 478 -14.25 -4.17 30.32
CA LEU A 478 -15.19 -3.08 30.60
C LEU A 478 -16.44 -3.60 31.30
N GLU A 479 -16.89 -4.79 30.90
CA GLU A 479 -18.04 -5.48 31.48
C GLU A 479 -17.79 -6.99 31.43
N GLY A 480 -18.14 -7.71 32.49
CA GLY A 480 -17.91 -9.15 32.63
C GLY A 480 -16.82 -9.51 33.65
N PRO A 481 -16.55 -10.81 33.85
CA PRO A 481 -15.55 -11.26 34.82
C PRO A 481 -14.11 -11.05 34.30
N PRO A 482 -13.10 -11.02 35.20
CA PRO A 482 -11.69 -11.10 34.81
C PRO A 482 -11.41 -12.27 33.87
N VAL A 483 -10.56 -12.07 32.87
CA VAL A 483 -10.22 -13.08 31.85
C VAL A 483 -8.74 -13.43 31.89
N ARG A 484 -8.40 -14.69 31.60
CA ARG A 484 -7.02 -15.05 31.24
C ARG A 484 -6.77 -14.66 29.79
N CYS A 485 -5.61 -14.09 29.51
CA CYS A 485 -5.22 -13.76 28.14
C CYS A 485 -3.91 -14.42 27.75
N LEU A 486 -3.81 -14.81 26.47
CA LEU A 486 -2.58 -15.27 25.83
C LEU A 486 -2.21 -14.25 24.75
N LEU A 487 -1.14 -13.51 24.98
CA LEU A 487 -0.51 -12.61 24.03
C LEU A 487 0.48 -13.41 23.17
N SER A 488 0.15 -13.60 21.90
CA SER A 488 1.00 -14.26 20.91
C SER A 488 1.74 -13.22 20.09
N ASN A 489 3.06 -13.38 19.94
CA ASN A 489 3.92 -12.49 19.15
C ASN A 489 4.65 -13.33 18.09
N HIS A 490 4.30 -13.14 16.82
CA HIS A 490 5.02 -13.77 15.69
C HIS A 490 6.29 -12.97 15.39
N VAL A 491 7.44 -13.54 15.75
CA VAL A 491 8.75 -12.90 15.73
C VAL A 491 9.38 -13.01 14.33
N ALA A 492 9.92 -11.90 13.84
CA ALA A 492 10.53 -11.75 12.52
C ALA A 492 12.00 -11.29 12.55
N LEU A 493 12.67 -11.40 13.72
CA LEU A 493 14.04 -10.91 13.94
C LEU A 493 15.13 -11.63 13.14
N ASN A 494 14.87 -12.85 12.70
CA ASN A 494 15.86 -13.72 12.10
C ASN A 494 15.84 -13.71 10.56
N GLY A 495 15.05 -12.83 9.95
CA GLY A 495 14.85 -12.74 8.51
C GLY A 495 13.51 -13.31 8.05
N ASP A 496 13.21 -13.08 6.78
CA ASP A 496 12.08 -13.67 6.05
C ASP A 496 10.66 -13.51 6.66
N ASP A 497 10.50 -12.49 7.51
CA ASP A 497 9.23 -12.14 8.14
C ASP A 497 8.58 -13.28 8.94
N GLY A 498 9.39 -14.20 9.47
CA GLY A 498 8.93 -15.35 10.25
C GLY A 498 8.27 -16.46 9.42
N ALA A 499 8.52 -16.51 8.10
CA ALA A 499 8.07 -17.59 7.23
C ALA A 499 8.97 -18.84 7.30
N GLU A 500 10.22 -18.72 7.76
CA GLU A 500 11.07 -19.86 8.12
C GLU A 500 10.80 -20.32 9.56
N ALA A 501 10.84 -21.64 9.79
CA ALA A 501 10.66 -22.23 11.12
C ALA A 501 11.94 -22.09 11.96
N VAL A 502 12.23 -20.85 12.37
CA VAL A 502 13.37 -20.50 13.25
C VAL A 502 12.83 -20.04 14.60
N PRO A 503 12.93 -20.83 15.68
CA PRO A 503 12.34 -20.49 16.97
C PRO A 503 12.79 -19.10 17.50
N ALA A 504 11.89 -18.42 18.21
CA ALA A 504 12.24 -17.16 18.88
C ALA A 504 13.26 -17.42 20.01
N ARG A 505 14.34 -16.63 20.06
CA ARG A 505 15.32 -16.68 21.14
C ARG A 505 15.03 -15.57 22.14
N PHE A 506 14.70 -15.91 23.38
CA PHE A 506 14.36 -14.92 24.41
C PHE A 506 14.85 -15.31 25.80
N VAL A 507 14.99 -14.31 26.66
CA VAL A 507 15.33 -14.46 28.08
C VAL A 507 14.34 -13.64 28.91
N ARG A 508 13.89 -14.22 30.03
CA ARG A 508 13.07 -13.50 31.02
C ARG A 508 13.96 -12.98 32.13
N ASP A 509 13.80 -11.70 32.46
CA ASP A 509 14.47 -11.04 33.58
C ASP A 509 13.44 -10.39 34.54
N GLY A 510 13.91 -9.57 35.49
CA GLY A 510 13.05 -8.91 36.47
C GLY A 510 12.13 -7.82 35.90
N MET A 511 12.38 -7.36 34.67
CA MET A 511 11.63 -6.31 33.99
C MET A 511 10.60 -6.88 33.02
N GLY A 512 10.90 -8.02 32.37
CA GLY A 512 10.05 -8.59 31.33
C GLY A 512 10.75 -9.67 30.51
N VAL A 513 10.54 -9.64 29.20
CA VAL A 513 11.15 -10.57 28.24
C VAL A 513 11.99 -9.79 27.24
N PHE A 514 13.26 -10.17 27.10
CA PHE A 514 14.15 -9.67 26.05
C PHE A 514 14.25 -10.71 24.94
N VAL A 515 14.03 -10.30 23.69
CA VAL A 515 14.10 -11.14 22.50
C VAL A 515 15.34 -10.79 21.69
N HIS A 516 16.18 -11.79 21.45
CA HIS A 516 17.44 -11.65 20.72
C HIS A 516 17.29 -12.14 19.27
N PRO A 517 17.92 -11.45 18.30
CA PRO A 517 18.21 -12.09 17.01
C PRO A 517 19.22 -13.24 17.22
N ILE A 518 19.19 -14.24 16.35
CA ILE A 518 20.29 -15.21 16.27
C ILE A 518 21.55 -14.52 15.73
N PRO A 519 22.77 -14.85 16.23
CA PRO A 519 24.01 -14.19 15.79
C PRO A 519 24.26 -14.26 14.28
N GLU A 520 23.74 -15.30 13.63
CA GLU A 520 23.93 -15.57 12.21
C GLU A 520 22.99 -14.77 11.31
N SER A 521 21.91 -14.18 11.84
CA SER A 521 21.00 -13.36 11.04
C SER A 521 21.62 -12.01 10.69
N ASP A 522 21.13 -11.36 9.64
CA ASP A 522 21.60 -10.03 9.25
C ASP A 522 21.43 -9.01 10.38
N LEU A 523 20.34 -9.11 11.14
CA LEU A 523 20.10 -8.26 12.30
C LEU A 523 21.08 -8.57 13.45
N GLY A 524 21.33 -9.85 13.75
CA GLY A 524 22.25 -10.27 14.79
C GLY A 524 23.70 -9.88 14.51
N ARG A 525 24.13 -9.93 13.24
CA ARG A 525 25.44 -9.42 12.82
C ARG A 525 25.55 -7.90 12.94
N ARG A 526 24.49 -7.17 12.58
CA ARG A 526 24.44 -5.69 12.63
C ARG A 526 24.35 -5.16 14.06
N PHE A 527 23.66 -5.89 14.96
CA PHE A 527 23.45 -5.52 16.35
C PHE A 527 23.69 -6.72 17.30
N PRO A 528 24.95 -7.08 17.59
CA PRO A 528 25.28 -8.31 18.35
C PRO A 528 24.67 -8.40 19.76
N ASN A 529 24.42 -7.25 20.40
CA ASN A 529 23.77 -7.15 21.70
C ASN A 529 22.37 -6.52 21.62
N GLY A 530 21.88 -6.28 20.39
CA GLY A 530 20.59 -5.65 20.15
C GLY A 530 19.44 -6.63 20.29
N GLY A 531 18.25 -6.10 20.46
CA GLY A 531 17.02 -6.88 20.51
C GLY A 531 15.83 -6.01 20.81
N PHE A 532 14.74 -6.64 21.22
CA PHE A 532 13.51 -5.96 21.59
C PHE A 532 13.02 -6.49 22.94
N ARG A 533 12.33 -5.63 23.69
CA ARG A 533 11.73 -6.01 24.96
C ARG A 533 10.22 -6.01 24.88
N ILE A 534 9.61 -6.93 25.61
CA ILE A 534 8.19 -6.90 25.98
C ILE A 534 8.13 -6.94 27.51
N ASP A 535 7.80 -5.80 28.12
CA ASP A 535 7.70 -5.66 29.57
C ASP A 535 6.22 -5.57 29.98
N PRO A 536 5.75 -6.37 30.97
CA PRO A 536 4.41 -6.18 31.54
C PRO A 536 4.30 -4.80 32.21
N LEU A 537 3.19 -4.10 31.99
CA LEU A 537 2.85 -2.89 32.72
C LEU A 537 2.49 -3.21 34.18
N PRO A 538 2.64 -2.24 35.12
CA PRO A 538 2.28 -2.44 36.52
C PRO A 538 0.89 -3.05 36.68
N GLY A 539 0.78 -4.10 37.50
CA GLY A 539 -0.48 -4.81 37.72
C GLY A 539 -0.79 -5.94 36.74
N THR A 540 0.12 -6.28 35.81
CA THR A 540 -0.04 -7.40 34.87
C THR A 540 0.65 -8.68 35.37
N PRO A 541 -0.07 -9.63 36.02
CA PRO A 541 0.50 -10.89 36.47
C PRO A 541 0.74 -11.86 35.30
N LEU A 542 1.98 -12.32 35.14
CA LEU A 542 2.35 -13.35 34.16
C LEU A 542 2.39 -14.74 34.79
N GLU A 543 1.54 -15.64 34.33
CA GLU A 543 1.54 -17.06 34.69
C GLU A 543 2.62 -17.83 33.94
N THR A 544 2.71 -17.64 32.63
CA THR A 544 3.59 -18.45 31.78
C THR A 544 4.16 -17.60 30.64
N VAL A 545 5.43 -17.84 30.32
CA VAL A 545 6.12 -17.29 29.14
C VAL A 545 6.76 -18.47 28.43
N GLY A 546 6.51 -18.61 27.13
CA GLY A 546 6.99 -19.73 26.32
C GLY A 546 7.01 -19.41 24.83
N GLY A 547 7.41 -20.38 24.03
CA GLY A 547 7.42 -20.30 22.57
C GLY A 547 6.11 -20.77 21.95
N ASP A 548 6.20 -21.31 20.74
CA ASP A 548 5.07 -21.84 19.98
C ASP A 548 4.43 -23.08 20.63
N GLU A 549 5.09 -23.75 21.57
CA GLU A 549 4.52 -24.89 22.31
C GLU A 549 3.23 -24.52 23.06
N LEU A 550 3.06 -23.25 23.45
CA LEU A 550 1.85 -22.76 24.11
C LEU A 550 0.66 -22.59 23.15
N LEU A 551 0.90 -22.69 21.84
CA LEU A 551 -0.15 -22.65 20.80
C LEU A 551 -0.69 -24.03 20.46
N TYR A 552 -0.12 -25.12 21.00
CA TYR A 552 -0.53 -26.49 20.69
C TYR A 552 -1.05 -27.21 21.94
N ALA A 553 -2.11 -28.00 21.76
CA ALA A 553 -2.74 -28.73 22.86
C ALA A 553 -1.85 -29.81 23.50
N ASP A 554 -0.81 -30.28 22.81
CA ASP A 554 0.16 -31.25 23.34
C ASP A 554 1.34 -30.59 24.06
N GLY A 555 1.40 -29.26 24.10
CA GLY A 555 2.48 -28.52 24.75
C GLY A 555 3.86 -28.75 24.12
N GLN A 556 3.91 -29.13 22.85
CA GLN A 556 5.17 -29.39 22.13
C GLN A 556 5.41 -28.32 21.06
N SER A 557 6.65 -27.83 20.99
CA SER A 557 7.07 -26.89 19.95
C SER A 557 7.07 -27.54 18.57
N ARG A 558 6.82 -26.74 17.53
CA ARG A 558 7.02 -27.06 16.11
C ARG A 558 8.17 -26.27 15.49
N GLY A 559 8.88 -25.52 16.32
CA GLY A 559 9.98 -24.67 15.92
C GLY A 559 9.55 -23.39 15.21
N GLU A 560 8.28 -22.99 15.33
CA GLU A 560 7.79 -21.76 14.73
C GLU A 560 8.22 -20.53 15.55
N PRO A 561 8.45 -19.37 14.93
CA PRO A 561 9.01 -18.18 15.58
C PRO A 561 7.97 -17.43 16.43
N PHE A 562 7.43 -18.04 17.48
CA PHE A 562 6.49 -17.40 18.39
C PHE A 562 7.07 -17.14 19.78
N LEU A 563 6.63 -16.05 20.38
CA LEU A 563 6.74 -15.76 21.81
C LEU A 563 5.33 -15.55 22.38
N CYS A 564 4.96 -16.36 23.36
CA CYS A 564 3.65 -16.36 23.99
C CYS A 564 3.77 -15.96 25.48
N LEU A 565 2.91 -15.04 25.93
CA LEU A 565 2.80 -14.61 27.32
C LEU A 565 1.36 -14.84 27.80
N VAL A 566 1.20 -15.64 28.86
CA VAL A 566 -0.10 -15.95 29.46
C VAL A 566 -0.23 -15.25 30.80
N THR A 567 -1.33 -14.51 30.99
CA THR A 567 -1.64 -13.84 32.25
C THR A 567 -2.46 -14.70 33.19
N ALA A 568 -2.48 -14.33 34.47
CA ALA A 568 -3.54 -14.77 35.37
C ALA A 568 -4.90 -14.15 34.95
N PRO A 569 -6.04 -14.61 35.50
CA PRO A 569 -7.31 -13.92 35.29
C PRO A 569 -7.20 -12.46 35.76
N VAL A 570 -7.49 -11.52 34.86
CA VAL A 570 -7.29 -10.08 35.07
C VAL A 570 -8.44 -9.26 34.52
N SER A 571 -8.74 -8.14 35.19
CA SER A 571 -9.63 -7.09 34.64
C SER A 571 -8.87 -6.09 33.78
N SER A 572 -7.55 -5.98 33.95
CA SER A 572 -6.68 -5.18 33.11
C SER A 572 -5.30 -5.81 33.03
N ALA A 573 -4.72 -5.85 31.82
CA ALA A 573 -3.35 -6.26 31.57
C ALA A 573 -2.75 -5.35 30.50
N GLY A 574 -1.46 -5.07 30.61
CA GLY A 574 -0.76 -4.25 29.63
C GLY A 574 0.67 -4.69 29.42
N PHE A 575 1.18 -4.40 28.23
CA PHE A 575 2.53 -4.72 27.82
C PHE A 575 3.13 -3.52 27.08
N ARG A 576 4.41 -3.28 27.30
CA ARG A 576 5.20 -2.26 26.61
C ARG A 576 6.25 -2.92 25.74
N ILE A 577 6.39 -2.44 24.51
CA ILE A 577 7.45 -2.82 23.57
C ILE A 577 8.47 -1.70 23.45
N THR A 578 9.75 -2.02 23.62
CA THR A 578 10.87 -1.11 23.37
C THR A 578 11.92 -1.76 22.46
N GLY A 579 12.53 -0.94 21.60
CA GLY A 579 13.65 -1.35 20.75
C GLY A 579 14.99 -1.08 21.42
N CYS A 580 15.89 -2.06 21.40
CA CYS A 580 17.21 -1.99 22.00
C CYS A 580 18.33 -2.23 20.97
N LEU A 581 18.11 -1.90 19.69
CA LEU A 581 19.12 -1.99 18.63
C LEU A 581 20.12 -0.83 18.69
N VAL A 582 19.62 0.37 18.99
CA VAL A 582 20.42 1.59 19.17
C VAL A 582 20.22 2.17 20.57
N PRO A 583 21.20 2.93 21.10
CA PRO A 583 21.02 3.63 22.37
C PRO A 583 19.78 4.54 22.33
N ALA A 584 19.01 4.56 23.40
CA ALA A 584 17.87 5.47 23.51
C ALA A 584 18.35 6.92 23.48
N ALA A 585 17.74 7.74 22.62
CA ALA A 585 17.91 9.19 22.70
C ALA A 585 17.35 9.69 24.05
N PRO A 586 17.91 10.78 24.63
CA PRO A 586 17.33 11.39 25.81
C PRO A 586 15.88 11.81 25.52
N ALA A 587 14.96 11.50 26.43
CA ALA A 587 13.58 11.96 26.31
C ALA A 587 13.55 13.48 26.16
N THR A 588 12.94 13.97 25.08
CA THR A 588 12.73 15.41 24.89
C THR A 588 11.60 15.89 25.80
N ALA A 589 11.69 17.11 26.33
CA ALA A 589 10.65 17.69 27.20
C ALA A 589 9.24 17.59 26.58
N GLU A 590 8.25 17.26 27.41
CA GLU A 590 6.88 16.87 27.04
C GLU A 590 6.12 17.95 26.25
N ALA A 591 6.16 17.87 24.92
CA ALA A 591 5.00 18.30 24.14
C ALA A 591 3.98 17.16 24.19
N GLY A 592 2.89 17.34 24.94
CA GLY A 592 1.78 16.40 24.92
C GLY A 592 1.25 16.17 23.50
N ALA A 593 0.73 14.98 23.21
CA ALA A 593 0.24 14.59 21.88
C ALA A 593 -0.72 15.64 21.27
N ASP A 594 -1.56 16.25 22.10
CA ASP A 594 -2.50 17.31 21.70
C ASP A 594 -1.81 18.54 21.14
N ARG A 595 -0.71 18.98 21.76
CA ARG A 595 0.06 20.11 21.27
C ARG A 595 0.74 19.74 19.95
N TYR A 596 1.40 18.59 19.90
CA TYR A 596 2.11 18.13 18.70
C TYR A 596 1.19 18.08 17.48
N TRP A 597 0.05 17.40 17.60
CA TRP A 597 -0.88 17.24 16.47
C TRP A 597 -1.64 18.52 16.12
N ARG A 598 -1.83 19.44 17.07
CA ARG A 598 -2.35 20.78 16.77
C ARG A 598 -1.36 21.57 15.91
N GLU A 599 -0.07 21.50 16.22
CA GLU A 599 0.97 22.14 15.41
C GLU A 599 1.06 21.53 14.01
N MET A 600 0.86 20.21 13.87
CA MET A 600 0.88 19.51 12.58
C MET A 600 -0.31 19.82 11.66
N THR A 601 -1.31 20.55 12.16
CA THR A 601 -2.45 21.05 11.37
C THR A 601 -2.54 22.58 11.35
N ALA A 602 -1.47 23.28 11.76
CA ALA A 602 -1.45 24.72 11.95
C ALA A 602 -2.56 25.26 12.88
N ALA A 603 -3.04 24.41 13.80
CA ALA A 603 -4.19 24.66 14.66
C ALA A 603 -5.48 25.02 13.91
N LEU A 604 -5.63 24.59 12.64
CA LEU A 604 -6.71 25.05 11.77
C LEU A 604 -8.10 24.71 12.32
N ARG A 605 -8.91 25.76 12.45
CA ARG A 605 -10.36 25.70 12.61
C ARG A 605 -11.01 26.45 11.45
N VAL A 606 -12.16 25.95 11.02
CA VAL A 606 -12.93 26.51 9.91
C VAL A 606 -14.32 26.84 10.44
N CYS A 607 -14.77 28.04 10.11
CA CYS A 607 -16.11 28.54 10.39
C CYS A 607 -16.75 28.93 9.05
N PRO A 608 -17.48 28.00 8.39
CA PRO A 608 -18.09 28.27 7.10
C PRO A 608 -19.15 29.37 7.17
N PRO A 609 -19.47 30.05 6.06
CA PRO A 609 -20.59 30.98 6.01
C PRO A 609 -21.92 30.27 6.28
N ALA A 610 -22.79 30.89 7.07
CA ALA A 610 -24.10 30.35 7.38
C ALA A 610 -24.93 30.12 6.11
N GLY A 611 -25.44 28.90 5.93
CA GLY A 611 -26.25 28.54 4.76
C GLY A 611 -25.47 28.29 3.47
N SER A 612 -24.14 28.29 3.48
CA SER A 612 -23.34 27.92 2.31
C SER A 612 -23.56 26.46 1.90
N ALA A 613 -23.79 26.21 0.61
CA ALA A 613 -23.90 24.86 0.06
C ALA A 613 -22.59 24.06 0.16
N LEU A 614 -21.44 24.75 0.28
CA LEU A 614 -20.11 24.13 0.42
C LEU A 614 -19.65 24.08 1.89
N GLY A 615 -20.50 24.43 2.86
CA GLY A 615 -20.12 24.50 4.27
C GLY A 615 -19.59 23.17 4.82
N GLY A 616 -20.33 22.08 4.60
CA GLY A 616 -19.87 20.75 5.01
C GLY A 616 -18.62 20.29 4.26
N ASP A 617 -18.43 20.74 3.02
CA ASP A 617 -17.27 20.33 2.22
C ASP A 617 -15.96 20.93 2.72
N ILE A 618 -15.96 22.20 3.11
CA ILE A 618 -14.77 22.82 3.72
C ILE A 618 -14.50 22.26 5.12
N GLU A 619 -15.54 21.89 5.87
CA GLU A 619 -15.39 21.21 7.17
C GLU A 619 -14.75 19.83 7.00
N ARG A 620 -15.14 19.05 5.98
CA ARG A 620 -14.50 17.77 5.63
C ARG A 620 -13.03 17.93 5.26
N LEU A 621 -12.67 18.98 4.53
CA LEU A 621 -11.26 19.28 4.21
C LEU A 621 -10.45 19.59 5.48
N ARG A 622 -11.06 20.21 6.49
CA ARG A 622 -10.42 20.39 7.80
C ARG A 622 -10.34 19.07 8.58
N GLU A 623 -11.41 18.26 8.57
CA GLU A 623 -11.47 16.99 9.32
C GLU A 623 -10.40 15.98 8.86
N ILE A 624 -10.01 16.00 7.58
CA ILE A 624 -8.97 15.10 7.05
C ILE A 624 -7.53 15.54 7.39
N LEU A 625 -7.29 16.78 7.82
CA LEU A 625 -5.93 17.32 7.99
C LEU A 625 -5.03 16.55 8.96
N PRO A 626 -5.48 16.15 10.18
CA PRO A 626 -4.65 15.36 11.08
C PRO A 626 -4.18 14.05 10.45
N TRP A 627 -5.02 13.46 9.59
CA TRP A 627 -4.74 12.20 8.90
C TRP A 627 -3.79 12.36 7.74
N PHE A 628 -3.92 13.44 6.95
CA PHE A 628 -2.97 13.74 5.89
C PHE A 628 -1.60 14.14 6.45
N ALA A 629 -1.55 14.92 7.54
CA ALA A 629 -0.31 15.20 8.25
C ALA A 629 0.35 13.91 8.77
N HIS A 630 -0.44 13.03 9.39
CA HIS A 630 0.03 11.71 9.82
C HIS A 630 0.57 10.88 8.65
N ASN A 631 -0.18 10.72 7.56
CA ASN A 631 0.24 9.93 6.40
C ASN A 631 1.50 10.50 5.74
N ALA A 632 1.63 11.82 5.64
CA ALA A 632 2.83 12.48 5.14
C ALA A 632 4.04 12.28 6.07
N LEU A 633 3.86 12.31 7.38
CA LEU A 633 4.91 12.00 8.36
C LEU A 633 5.34 10.53 8.31
N ILE A 634 4.41 9.59 8.09
CA ILE A 634 4.77 8.19 7.84
C ILE A 634 5.57 8.07 6.55
N HIS A 635 5.08 8.66 5.44
CA HIS A 635 5.81 8.67 4.17
C HIS A 635 7.22 9.27 4.29
N TYR A 636 7.40 10.29 5.14
CA TYR A 636 8.67 10.94 5.36
C TYR A 636 9.60 10.18 6.33
N LEU A 637 9.16 9.92 7.55
CA LEU A 637 10.02 9.47 8.66
C LEU A 637 10.02 7.95 8.83
N SER A 638 8.98 7.27 8.33
CA SER A 638 8.77 5.84 8.48
C SER A 638 8.26 5.22 7.17
N PRO A 639 8.97 5.37 6.03
CA PRO A 639 8.42 5.21 4.68
C PRO A 639 7.94 3.77 4.39
N ARG A 640 6.65 3.53 4.65
CA ARG A 640 5.89 2.34 4.26
C ARG A 640 4.38 2.63 4.29
N GLY A 641 3.60 1.81 3.62
CA GLY A 641 2.14 1.88 3.56
C GLY A 641 1.47 0.64 4.16
N LEU A 642 0.15 0.55 4.02
CA LEU A 642 -0.61 -0.62 4.45
C LEU A 642 -0.41 -1.78 3.46
N GLU A 643 -0.56 -1.53 2.16
CA GLU A 643 -0.27 -2.49 1.09
C GLU A 643 1.20 -2.46 0.68
N GLN A 644 1.82 -1.28 0.64
CA GLN A 644 3.25 -1.12 0.35
C GLN A 644 4.08 -1.16 1.64
N TYR A 645 4.02 -2.28 2.35
CA TYR A 645 4.67 -2.41 3.66
C TYR A 645 6.20 -2.55 3.56
N SER A 646 6.74 -2.93 2.40
CA SER A 646 8.17 -2.92 2.09
C SER A 646 8.62 -1.56 1.55
N GLY A 647 9.45 -0.87 2.32
CA GLY A 647 9.99 0.45 2.00
C GLY A 647 11.26 0.72 2.80
N GLY A 648 11.34 1.87 3.45
CA GLY A 648 12.48 2.24 4.32
C GLY A 648 13.48 3.20 3.72
N GLY A 649 13.56 3.30 2.39
CA GLY A 649 14.32 4.33 1.69
C GLY A 649 13.49 5.57 1.39
N TRP A 650 14.18 6.66 1.06
CA TRP A 650 13.57 7.83 0.43
C TRP A 650 13.68 7.71 -1.08
N GLY A 651 12.55 7.69 -1.77
CA GLY A 651 12.50 8.07 -3.18
C GLY A 651 12.94 9.52 -3.31
N VAL A 652 13.92 9.81 -4.16
CA VAL A 652 14.52 11.15 -4.25
C VAL A 652 13.47 12.19 -4.63
N ARG A 653 12.67 11.88 -5.65
CA ARG A 653 11.50 12.66 -6.04
C ARG A 653 10.47 12.77 -4.92
N ASP A 654 10.16 11.66 -4.26
CA ASP A 654 9.07 11.58 -3.28
C ASP A 654 9.36 12.45 -2.05
N VAL A 655 10.59 12.40 -1.53
CA VAL A 655 10.98 13.22 -0.37
C VAL A 655 11.07 14.71 -0.71
N CYS A 656 11.42 15.04 -1.96
CA CYS A 656 11.43 16.41 -2.48
C CYS A 656 10.05 16.98 -2.82
N GLN A 657 8.97 16.19 -2.72
CA GLN A 657 7.60 16.63 -2.92
C GLN A 657 6.82 16.63 -1.61
N GLY A 658 6.14 15.53 -1.26
CA GLY A 658 5.18 15.49 -0.15
C GLY A 658 5.73 16.03 1.17
N PRO A 659 6.90 15.56 1.64
CA PRO A 659 7.52 16.06 2.87
C PRO A 659 7.94 17.54 2.79
N VAL A 660 8.62 17.95 1.72
CA VAL A 660 9.03 19.36 1.54
C VAL A 660 7.82 20.28 1.48
N GLU A 661 6.80 19.95 0.70
CA GLU A 661 5.58 20.76 0.56
C GLU A 661 4.81 20.88 1.88
N MET A 662 4.66 19.78 2.63
CA MET A 662 4.05 19.79 3.96
C MET A 662 4.85 20.66 4.94
N LEU A 663 6.16 20.43 5.04
CA LEU A 663 7.00 21.14 6.01
C LEU A 663 7.05 22.64 5.70
N LEU A 664 7.13 23.02 4.42
CA LEU A 664 7.05 24.42 4.00
C LEU A 664 5.66 25.02 4.26
N ALA A 665 4.56 24.25 4.10
CA ALA A 665 3.21 24.71 4.45
C ALA A 665 3.05 24.97 5.95
N LEU A 666 3.74 24.20 6.80
CA LEU A 666 3.75 24.34 8.25
C LEU A 666 4.83 25.32 8.77
N GLY A 667 5.59 25.96 7.87
CA GLY A 667 6.69 26.88 8.25
C GLY A 667 7.83 26.20 9.00
N ARG A 668 8.09 24.90 8.77
CA ARG A 668 9.12 24.11 9.44
C ARG A 668 10.40 24.07 8.60
N PHE A 669 11.12 25.19 8.54
CA PHE A 669 12.30 25.33 7.68
C PHE A 669 13.51 24.48 8.12
N GLU A 670 13.77 24.35 9.41
CA GLU A 670 14.89 23.55 9.94
C GLU A 670 14.83 22.07 9.48
N PRO A 671 13.70 21.35 9.62
CA PRO A 671 13.55 20.02 9.02
C PRO A 671 13.76 19.95 7.50
N VAL A 672 13.34 20.97 6.74
CA VAL A 672 13.57 21.01 5.27
C VAL A 672 15.06 21.14 4.97
N ARG A 673 15.78 21.96 5.75
CA ARG A 673 17.23 22.13 5.63
C ARG A 673 17.96 20.79 5.87
N ASP A 674 17.62 20.07 6.95
CA ASP A 674 18.18 18.74 7.25
C ASP A 674 17.91 17.74 6.12
N LEU A 675 16.66 17.68 5.64
CA LEU A 675 16.24 16.84 4.52
C LEU A 675 17.07 17.12 3.27
N LEU A 676 17.21 18.39 2.87
CA LEU A 676 18.00 18.79 1.71
C LEU A 676 19.47 18.38 1.87
N CYS A 677 20.08 18.65 3.03
CA CYS A 677 21.45 18.23 3.28
C CYS A 677 21.63 16.71 3.16
N ARG A 678 20.67 15.90 3.62
CA ARG A 678 20.70 14.43 3.45
C ARG A 678 20.56 14.00 1.99
N VAL A 679 19.67 14.64 1.24
CA VAL A 679 19.50 14.38 -0.21
C VAL A 679 20.78 14.72 -0.98
N PHE A 680 21.37 15.89 -0.75
CA PHE A 680 22.61 16.31 -1.42
C PHE A 680 23.83 15.46 -1.03
N LYS A 681 23.91 14.98 0.23
CA LYS A 681 24.91 13.98 0.67
C LYS A 681 24.83 12.64 -0.07
N ASN A 682 23.69 12.35 -0.69
CA ASN A 682 23.46 11.13 -1.46
C ASN A 682 23.60 11.33 -2.98
N GLN A 683 23.95 12.54 -3.44
CA GLN A 683 24.27 12.80 -4.85
C GLN A 683 25.53 12.03 -5.25
N ASN A 684 25.50 11.43 -6.43
CA ASN A 684 26.66 10.79 -7.04
C ASN A 684 27.72 11.83 -7.42
N PRO A 685 29.01 11.45 -7.46
CA PRO A 685 30.08 12.38 -7.86
C PRO A 685 29.91 13.00 -9.26
N ASP A 686 29.18 12.34 -10.17
CA ASP A 686 28.87 12.85 -11.51
C ASP A 686 27.80 13.95 -11.53
N GLY A 687 27.04 14.12 -10.45
CA GLY A 687 25.98 15.11 -10.33
C GLY A 687 24.55 14.55 -10.34
N ASP A 688 24.37 13.25 -10.56
CA ASP A 688 23.04 12.63 -10.56
C ASP A 688 22.69 12.01 -9.19
N TRP A 689 21.47 11.46 -9.07
CA TRP A 689 20.99 10.76 -7.89
C TRP A 689 20.49 9.36 -8.24
N PRO A 690 20.43 8.43 -7.27
CA PRO A 690 19.76 7.15 -7.46
C PRO A 690 18.24 7.37 -7.50
N GLN A 691 17.45 6.39 -7.95
CA GLN A 691 15.98 6.48 -7.86
C GLN A 691 15.50 6.71 -6.40
N TRP A 692 16.13 6.01 -5.46
CA TRP A 692 15.90 6.11 -4.02
C TRP A 692 17.18 5.79 -3.24
N PHE A 693 17.27 6.17 -1.97
CA PHE A 693 18.41 5.84 -1.11
C PHE A 693 18.00 5.62 0.35
N MET A 694 18.79 4.87 1.10
CA MET A 694 18.62 4.76 2.55
C MET A 694 19.21 5.97 3.26
N PHE A 695 18.42 6.64 4.09
CA PHE A 695 18.82 7.86 4.81
C PHE A 695 19.46 7.60 6.17
N PHE A 696 19.54 6.32 6.61
CA PHE A 696 20.36 5.89 7.74
C PHE A 696 21.73 5.42 7.26
N GLU A 697 22.79 5.87 7.93
CA GLU A 697 24.17 5.65 7.51
C GLU A 697 24.56 4.16 7.42
N ARG A 698 23.99 3.33 8.30
CA ARG A 698 24.25 1.88 8.33
C ARG A 698 23.82 1.16 7.05
N GLU A 699 22.76 1.65 6.41
CA GLU A 699 22.18 1.06 5.19
C GLU A 699 22.56 1.82 3.92
N ARG A 700 23.52 2.75 3.99
CA ARG A 700 23.88 3.67 2.90
C ARG A 700 24.09 3.03 1.53
N ASN A 701 24.56 1.78 1.51
CA ASN A 701 24.90 1.05 0.29
C ASN A 701 23.70 0.34 -0.33
N ILE A 702 22.55 0.34 0.34
CA ILE A 702 21.29 -0.16 -0.20
C ILE A 702 20.66 1.00 -1.00
N ARG A 703 20.93 1.01 -2.30
CA ARG A 703 20.41 1.97 -3.26
C ARG A 703 20.58 1.42 -4.68
N PRO A 704 19.71 1.76 -5.64
CA PRO A 704 19.88 1.38 -7.03
C PRO A 704 21.03 2.17 -7.68
N GLY A 705 21.59 1.60 -8.75
CA GLY A 705 22.66 2.23 -9.53
C GLY A 705 22.18 3.35 -10.45
N ASP A 706 20.95 3.24 -10.97
CA ASP A 706 20.37 4.16 -11.95
C ASP A 706 19.09 4.84 -11.42
N SER A 707 18.59 5.82 -12.18
CA SER A 707 17.41 6.60 -11.87
C SER A 707 16.69 7.06 -13.15
N HIS A 708 15.45 7.51 -13.01
CA HIS A 708 14.70 8.14 -14.11
C HIS A 708 15.26 9.52 -14.46
N GLY A 709 14.99 9.97 -15.69
CA GLY A 709 15.52 11.24 -16.20
C GLY A 709 15.02 12.48 -15.44
N ASP A 710 13.90 12.37 -14.72
CA ASP A 710 13.34 13.47 -13.94
C ASP A 710 13.97 13.63 -12.55
N ILE A 711 14.67 12.61 -12.05
CA ILE A 711 15.19 12.58 -10.67
C ILE A 711 16.15 13.73 -10.38
N VAL A 712 17.01 14.10 -11.33
CA VAL A 712 18.01 15.17 -11.18
C VAL A 712 17.40 16.56 -10.87
N PHE A 713 16.14 16.80 -11.27
CA PHE A 713 15.50 18.11 -11.11
C PHE A 713 14.94 18.33 -9.71
N TRP A 714 14.45 17.29 -9.06
CA TRP A 714 13.68 17.40 -7.81
C TRP A 714 14.49 17.96 -6.63
N PRO A 715 15.73 17.52 -6.36
CA PRO A 715 16.56 18.12 -5.31
C PRO A 715 16.84 19.61 -5.54
N VAL A 716 17.07 20.00 -6.79
CA VAL A 716 17.36 21.39 -7.17
C VAL A 716 16.11 22.26 -7.04
N LEU A 717 14.94 21.76 -7.46
CA LEU A 717 13.67 22.45 -7.29
C LEU A 717 13.31 22.62 -5.81
N ALA A 718 13.45 21.57 -5.01
CA ALA A 718 13.18 21.61 -3.58
C ALA A 718 14.12 22.59 -2.85
N LEU A 719 15.40 22.64 -3.23
CA LEU A 719 16.35 23.64 -2.74
C LEU A 719 15.87 25.05 -3.09
N ALA A 720 15.52 25.31 -4.35
CA ALA A 720 15.07 26.64 -4.77
C ALA A 720 13.80 27.09 -4.01
N GLN A 721 12.84 26.19 -3.82
CA GLN A 721 11.65 26.44 -3.00
C GLN A 721 11.97 26.73 -1.54
N TYR A 722 12.92 25.99 -0.96
CA TYR A 722 13.42 26.24 0.39
C TYR A 722 14.06 27.63 0.49
N LEU A 723 14.98 27.99 -0.42
CA LEU A 723 15.65 29.29 -0.43
C LEU A 723 14.66 30.45 -0.58
N LEU A 724 13.63 30.29 -1.41
CA LEU A 724 12.55 31.29 -1.54
C LEU A 724 11.80 31.48 -0.23
N ALA A 725 11.53 30.39 0.50
CA ALA A 725 10.76 30.41 1.72
C ALA A 725 11.57 30.83 2.96
N SER A 726 12.82 30.37 3.09
CA SER A 726 13.67 30.59 4.27
C SER A 726 14.59 31.80 4.13
N GLY A 727 14.97 32.18 2.91
CA GLY A 727 16.04 33.16 2.68
C GLY A 727 17.43 32.68 3.14
N ASP A 728 17.62 31.39 3.44
CA ASP A 728 18.90 30.84 3.92
C ASP A 728 19.91 30.68 2.77
N GLY A 729 20.47 31.79 2.31
CA GLY A 729 21.53 31.80 1.31
C GLY A 729 22.81 31.11 1.77
N ALA A 730 23.06 31.03 3.08
CA ALA A 730 24.26 30.41 3.64
C ALA A 730 24.32 28.90 3.37
N LEU A 731 23.16 28.24 3.18
CA LEU A 731 23.10 26.84 2.76
C LEU A 731 23.85 26.58 1.43
N LEU A 732 23.87 27.54 0.50
CA LEU A 732 24.55 27.38 -0.79
C LEU A 732 26.07 27.22 -0.64
N ASP A 733 26.65 27.77 0.44
CA ASP A 733 28.07 27.74 0.74
C ASP A 733 28.47 26.56 1.65
N GLU A 734 27.50 25.79 2.16
CA GLU A 734 27.77 24.64 3.03
C GLU A 734 28.52 23.54 2.26
N VAL A 735 29.63 23.06 2.80
CA VAL A 735 30.47 22.03 2.16
C VAL A 735 30.00 20.64 2.52
N LEU A 736 29.33 19.98 1.59
CA LEU A 736 28.79 18.63 1.72
C LEU A 736 29.67 17.60 0.98
N PRO A 737 29.72 16.35 1.46
CA PRO A 737 30.27 15.25 0.69
C PRO A 737 29.28 14.79 -0.40
N PHE A 738 29.80 14.27 -1.51
CA PHE A 738 29.03 13.38 -2.40
C PHE A 738 28.87 12.00 -1.74
N PHE A 739 28.08 11.13 -2.36
CA PHE A 739 28.02 9.74 -1.95
C PHE A 739 29.33 9.01 -2.25
N HIS A 740 29.80 8.21 -1.28
CA HIS A 740 30.88 7.25 -1.48
C HIS A 740 30.59 5.98 -0.65
N PRO A 741 30.73 4.76 -1.20
CA PRO A 741 30.29 3.53 -0.53
C PRO A 741 31.01 3.23 0.79
N GLU A 742 32.25 3.71 0.94
CA GLU A 742 33.07 3.49 2.14
C GLU A 742 32.90 4.52 3.26
N GLY A 743 32.20 5.64 3.06
CA GLY A 743 32.27 6.74 4.04
C GLY A 743 32.20 8.13 3.44
N GLY A 744 31.61 9.09 4.17
CA GLY A 744 31.74 10.52 3.86
C GLY A 744 33.19 11.03 3.86
N ASP A 745 34.10 10.35 4.57
CA ASP A 745 35.52 10.70 4.64
C ASP A 745 36.30 10.38 3.35
N LYS A 746 35.79 9.44 2.55
CA LYS A 746 36.36 9.05 1.26
C LYS A 746 35.72 9.79 0.08
N ALA A 747 34.60 10.46 0.34
CA ALA A 747 33.88 11.18 -0.68
C ALA A 747 34.60 12.47 -1.09
N GLY A 748 34.53 12.81 -2.38
CA GLY A 748 34.76 14.18 -2.81
C GLY A 748 33.77 15.12 -2.12
N ARG A 749 34.13 16.39 -1.99
CA ARG A 749 33.30 17.41 -1.35
C ARG A 749 33.16 18.64 -2.24
N ALA A 750 32.03 19.31 -2.14
CA ALA A 750 31.79 20.59 -2.79
C ALA A 750 30.87 21.44 -1.91
N THR A 751 30.81 22.74 -2.17
CA THR A 751 29.71 23.54 -1.65
C THR A 751 28.39 23.00 -2.22
N LEU A 752 27.28 23.21 -1.53
CA LEU A 752 25.98 22.82 -2.05
C LEU A 752 25.69 23.46 -3.41
N TRP A 753 26.17 24.68 -3.66
CA TRP A 753 26.15 25.26 -5.00
C TRP A 753 26.94 24.43 -6.02
N GLY A 754 28.13 23.93 -5.68
CA GLY A 754 28.89 23.03 -6.55
C GLY A 754 28.20 21.68 -6.82
N HIS A 755 27.40 21.18 -5.87
CA HIS A 755 26.51 20.04 -6.11
C HIS A 755 25.42 20.38 -7.15
N VAL A 756 24.81 21.57 -7.07
CA VAL A 756 23.83 22.06 -8.04
C VAL A 756 24.45 22.24 -9.43
N GLU A 757 25.66 22.79 -9.52
CA GLU A 757 26.38 22.96 -10.79
C GLU A 757 26.61 21.62 -11.50
N ARG A 758 26.96 20.56 -10.77
CA ARG A 758 27.10 19.21 -11.35
C ARG A 758 25.77 18.65 -11.84
N ALA A 759 24.70 18.80 -11.06
CA ALA A 759 23.36 18.38 -11.47
C ALA A 759 22.92 19.07 -12.77
N LEU A 760 23.15 20.39 -12.88
CA LEU A 760 22.84 21.15 -14.09
C LEU A 760 23.75 20.76 -15.27
N GLY A 761 25.00 20.37 -15.00
CA GLY A 761 25.89 19.78 -16.00
C GLY A 761 25.35 18.47 -16.58
N VAL A 762 24.80 17.60 -15.73
CA VAL A 762 24.12 16.36 -16.16
C VAL A 762 22.90 16.68 -17.03
N VAL A 763 22.08 17.66 -16.62
CA VAL A 763 20.91 18.09 -17.41
C VAL A 763 21.32 18.61 -18.79
N ALA A 764 22.35 19.46 -18.85
CA ALA A 764 22.85 20.02 -20.12
C ALA A 764 23.36 18.93 -21.07
N ALA A 765 24.03 17.90 -20.53
CA ALA A 765 24.53 16.76 -21.30
C ALA A 765 23.41 15.82 -21.79
N ARG A 766 22.25 15.81 -21.13
CA ARG A 766 21.08 14.97 -21.46
C ARG A 766 20.01 15.74 -22.22
N THR A 767 20.39 16.43 -23.29
CA THR A 767 19.48 17.15 -24.18
C THR A 767 19.38 16.49 -25.55
N ILE A 768 18.24 16.63 -26.21
CA ILE A 768 18.07 16.24 -27.61
C ILE A 768 18.99 17.13 -28.47
N PRO A 769 19.83 16.56 -29.34
CA PRO A 769 20.75 17.32 -30.19
C PRO A 769 20.08 18.50 -30.91
N ASP A 770 20.79 19.63 -30.98
CA ASP A 770 20.35 20.89 -31.60
C ASP A 770 19.07 21.51 -30.99
N THR A 771 18.71 21.11 -29.78
CA THR A 771 17.59 21.69 -29.01
C THR A 771 17.98 21.91 -27.54
N ARG A 772 17.08 22.53 -26.78
CA ARG A 772 17.14 22.67 -25.31
C ARG A 772 16.19 21.70 -24.60
N LEU A 773 15.60 20.76 -25.33
CA LEU A 773 14.69 19.76 -24.76
C LEU A 773 15.50 18.66 -24.09
N VAL A 774 15.12 18.31 -22.87
CA VAL A 774 15.77 17.23 -22.13
C VAL A 774 15.33 15.88 -22.68
N ALA A 775 16.29 14.97 -22.83
CA ALA A 775 16.04 13.60 -23.21
C ALA A 775 15.31 12.84 -22.08
N TYR A 776 14.55 11.82 -22.45
CA TYR A 776 13.73 11.06 -21.52
C TYR A 776 14.57 10.25 -20.53
N GLY A 777 15.72 9.76 -20.96
CA GLY A 777 16.53 8.85 -20.17
C GLY A 777 15.75 7.57 -19.86
N HIS A 778 15.82 7.11 -18.62
CA HIS A 778 15.21 5.85 -18.20
C HIS A 778 13.71 5.94 -17.85
N GLY A 779 13.10 7.13 -17.89
CA GLY A 779 11.71 7.31 -17.48
C GLY A 779 11.41 8.74 -17.03
N ASP A 780 10.13 9.02 -16.76
CA ASP A 780 9.65 10.22 -16.07
C ASP A 780 8.85 9.85 -14.80
N TRP A 781 7.94 10.73 -14.38
CA TRP A 781 7.12 10.52 -13.20
C TRP A 781 6.26 9.25 -13.27
N ASN A 782 5.77 8.87 -14.46
CA ASN A 782 4.98 7.66 -14.58
C ASN A 782 5.92 6.47 -14.74
N ASP A 783 6.24 5.84 -13.61
CA ASP A 783 7.22 4.76 -13.60
C ASP A 783 6.80 3.53 -14.44
N SER A 784 5.56 3.47 -14.93
CA SER A 784 5.09 2.42 -15.83
C SER A 784 5.46 2.61 -17.31
N LEU A 785 5.94 3.81 -17.68
CA LEU A 785 6.20 4.23 -19.06
C LEU A 785 7.68 4.27 -19.45
N GLN A 786 8.52 3.52 -18.73
CA GLN A 786 9.89 3.29 -19.16
C GLN A 786 9.91 2.69 -20.58
N PRO A 787 10.79 3.14 -21.49
CA PRO A 787 10.82 2.63 -22.84
C PRO A 787 11.33 1.19 -22.84
N VAL A 788 10.75 0.35 -23.70
CA VAL A 788 11.21 -1.03 -23.91
C VAL A 788 12.55 -1.03 -24.65
N ASP A 789 12.66 -0.23 -25.71
CA ASP A 789 13.89 -0.08 -26.49
C ASP A 789 14.86 0.92 -25.81
N PRO A 790 16.05 0.48 -25.37
CA PRO A 790 17.06 1.38 -24.81
C PRO A 790 17.48 2.50 -25.76
N ALA A 791 17.42 2.32 -27.08
CA ALA A 791 17.78 3.34 -28.07
C ALA A 791 16.83 4.55 -28.04
N MET A 792 15.62 4.38 -27.52
CA MET A 792 14.68 5.50 -27.35
C MET A 792 15.09 6.44 -26.21
N ARG A 793 15.93 6.03 -25.25
CA ARG A 793 16.24 6.83 -24.04
C ARG A 793 16.86 8.18 -24.35
N GLU A 794 17.73 8.24 -25.35
CA GLU A 794 18.47 9.45 -25.74
C GLU A 794 17.73 10.30 -26.78
N ARG A 795 16.70 9.73 -27.42
CA ARG A 795 16.00 10.35 -28.56
C ARG A 795 14.51 10.58 -28.31
N LEU A 796 13.96 10.06 -27.23
CA LEU A 796 12.63 10.37 -26.74
C LEU A 796 12.71 11.58 -25.82
N CYS A 797 11.72 12.44 -25.89
CA CYS A 797 11.53 13.58 -24.99
C CYS A 797 10.14 13.48 -24.38
N SER A 798 10.05 13.51 -23.03
CA SER A 798 8.78 13.68 -22.33
C SER A 798 8.48 15.17 -22.21
N ALA A 799 7.32 15.59 -22.73
CA ALA A 799 6.90 16.98 -22.61
C ALA A 799 6.75 17.39 -21.14
N TRP A 800 6.37 16.46 -20.27
CA TRP A 800 6.27 16.72 -18.84
C TRP A 800 7.65 16.99 -18.22
N THR A 801 8.68 16.19 -18.52
CA THR A 801 10.04 16.44 -17.99
C THR A 801 10.59 17.80 -18.45
N VAL A 802 10.23 18.25 -19.65
CA VAL A 802 10.56 19.61 -20.12
C VAL A 802 9.88 20.69 -19.28
N THR A 803 8.62 20.49 -18.88
CA THR A 803 7.95 21.44 -17.97
C THR A 803 8.63 21.51 -16.60
N LEU A 804 9.14 20.38 -16.10
CA LEU A 804 9.91 20.31 -14.86
C LEU A 804 11.27 21.02 -15.00
N HIS A 805 11.97 20.81 -16.11
CA HIS A 805 13.22 21.51 -16.41
C HIS A 805 13.03 23.04 -16.39
N TYR A 806 11.99 23.53 -17.08
CA TYR A 806 11.65 24.96 -17.07
C TYR A 806 11.31 25.46 -15.66
N GLN A 807 10.56 24.69 -14.87
CA GLN A 807 10.21 25.04 -13.49
C GLN A 807 11.46 25.17 -12.60
N THR A 808 12.37 24.21 -12.69
CA THR A 808 13.63 24.22 -11.93
C THR A 808 14.45 25.47 -12.27
N LEU A 809 14.63 25.79 -13.55
CA LEU A 809 15.38 26.98 -13.98
C LEU A 809 14.74 28.27 -13.47
N THR A 810 13.43 28.42 -13.62
CA THR A 810 12.72 29.66 -13.24
C THR A 810 12.66 29.85 -11.73
N THR A 811 12.41 28.78 -10.96
CA THR A 811 12.36 28.86 -9.50
C THR A 811 13.75 29.10 -8.93
N LEU A 812 14.80 28.49 -9.51
CA LEU A 812 16.18 28.75 -9.10
C LEU A 812 16.61 30.18 -9.43
N ALA A 813 16.25 30.70 -10.61
CA ALA A 813 16.51 32.09 -10.97
C ALA A 813 15.87 33.07 -9.98
N GLU A 814 14.60 32.83 -9.61
CA GLU A 814 13.89 33.65 -8.62
C GLU A 814 14.61 33.60 -7.26
N ALA A 815 14.97 32.41 -6.79
CA ALA A 815 15.68 32.24 -5.52
C ALA A 815 17.01 33.01 -5.52
N LEU A 816 17.82 32.86 -6.57
CA LEU A 816 19.11 33.53 -6.71
C LEU A 816 18.98 35.05 -6.79
N ARG A 817 17.96 35.55 -7.52
CA ARG A 817 17.68 37.00 -7.57
C ARG A 817 17.33 37.56 -6.21
N ARG A 818 16.51 36.84 -5.42
CA ARG A 818 16.19 37.26 -4.03
C ARG A 818 17.41 37.27 -3.11
N LEU A 819 18.39 36.41 -3.38
CA LEU A 819 19.66 36.36 -2.65
C LEU A 819 20.71 37.34 -3.20
N GLY A 820 20.39 38.16 -4.20
CA GLY A 820 21.30 39.13 -4.80
C GLY A 820 22.35 38.54 -5.76
N ARG A 821 22.12 37.33 -6.28
CA ARG A 821 22.99 36.65 -7.27
C ARG A 821 22.46 36.88 -8.71
N ASP A 822 22.41 38.14 -9.11
CA ASP A 822 21.70 38.60 -10.31
C ASP A 822 22.21 38.01 -11.63
N ASP A 823 23.54 37.94 -11.82
CA ASP A 823 24.13 37.41 -13.06
C ASP A 823 23.75 35.94 -13.30
N GLN A 824 23.77 35.14 -12.23
CA GLN A 824 23.41 33.73 -12.30
C GLN A 824 21.90 33.55 -12.52
N ALA A 825 21.08 34.37 -11.86
CA ALA A 825 19.65 34.41 -12.12
C ALA A 825 19.36 34.73 -13.60
N GLY A 826 20.03 35.72 -14.18
CA GLY A 826 19.87 36.10 -15.58
C GLY A 826 20.23 34.98 -16.56
N ALA A 827 21.28 34.21 -16.29
CA ALA A 827 21.66 33.06 -17.10
C ALA A 827 20.57 31.96 -17.10
N PHE A 828 19.97 31.67 -15.94
CA PHE A 828 18.87 30.68 -15.86
C PHE A 828 17.57 31.18 -16.48
N GLU A 829 17.28 32.48 -16.39
CA GLU A 829 16.15 33.08 -17.12
C GLU A 829 16.31 32.94 -18.64
N ALA A 830 17.51 33.19 -19.16
CA ALA A 830 17.81 33.00 -20.59
C ALA A 830 17.71 31.53 -21.01
N ALA A 831 18.20 30.61 -20.19
CA ALA A 831 18.07 29.17 -20.44
C ALA A 831 16.58 28.74 -20.45
N ALA A 832 15.80 29.18 -19.47
CA ALA A 832 14.37 28.90 -19.39
C ALA A 832 13.60 29.45 -20.60
N ALA A 833 13.95 30.66 -21.07
CA ALA A 833 13.37 31.23 -22.28
C ALA A 833 13.62 30.34 -23.51
N GLY A 834 14.84 29.83 -23.68
CA GLY A 834 15.17 28.91 -24.77
C GLY A 834 14.45 27.56 -24.66
N VAL A 835 14.31 27.00 -23.45
CA VAL A 835 13.50 25.78 -23.22
C VAL A 835 12.04 26.02 -23.64
N ARG A 836 11.47 27.17 -23.27
CA ARG A 836 10.10 27.55 -23.64
C ARG A 836 9.92 27.70 -25.15
N GLU A 837 10.90 28.29 -25.85
CA GLU A 837 10.87 28.42 -27.31
C GLU A 837 10.84 27.05 -28.00
N ASP A 838 11.72 26.13 -27.61
CA ASP A 838 11.75 24.78 -28.18
C ASP A 838 10.50 23.96 -27.79
N PHE A 839 10.00 24.11 -26.57
CA PHE A 839 8.73 23.51 -26.13
C PHE A 839 7.57 23.94 -27.05
N GLN A 840 7.41 25.26 -27.27
CA GLN A 840 6.35 25.80 -28.12
C GLN A 840 6.52 25.39 -29.59
N ARG A 841 7.75 25.32 -30.08
CA ARG A 841 8.03 24.98 -31.49
C ARG A 841 7.86 23.49 -31.80
N LEU A 842 8.27 22.61 -30.88
CA LEU A 842 8.44 21.17 -31.15
C LEU A 842 7.38 20.28 -30.50
N LEU A 843 6.79 20.71 -29.38
CA LEU A 843 5.88 19.87 -28.58
C LEU A 843 4.40 20.30 -28.67
N MET A 844 4.12 21.52 -29.13
CA MET A 844 2.77 22.10 -29.27
C MET A 844 2.21 21.98 -30.70
N ALA A 845 2.20 20.77 -31.27
CA ALA A 845 1.70 20.53 -32.62
C ALA A 845 0.18 20.71 -32.72
N ASP A 846 -0.32 21.36 -33.78
CA ASP A 846 -1.76 21.63 -33.99
C ASP A 846 -2.46 22.35 -32.81
N GLY A 847 -1.67 23.05 -31.98
CA GLY A 847 -2.13 23.68 -30.75
C GLY A 847 -2.54 22.70 -29.65
N VAL A 848 -2.07 21.45 -29.71
CA VAL A 848 -2.20 20.42 -28.67
C VAL A 848 -0.81 20.02 -28.20
N LEU A 849 -0.62 19.96 -26.89
CA LEU A 849 0.62 19.47 -26.30
C LEU A 849 0.72 17.94 -26.47
N ALA A 850 1.78 17.46 -27.11
CA ALA A 850 2.09 16.03 -27.17
C ALA A 850 2.56 15.50 -25.81
N GLY A 851 2.29 14.22 -25.50
CA GLY A 851 2.88 13.57 -24.34
C GLY A 851 4.38 13.35 -24.49
N TYR A 852 4.77 12.80 -25.65
CA TYR A 852 6.18 12.54 -25.97
C TYR A 852 6.50 12.90 -27.42
N ALA A 853 7.77 13.19 -27.68
CA ALA A 853 8.32 13.37 -29.02
C ALA A 853 9.56 12.50 -29.19
N HIS A 854 9.56 11.65 -30.22
CA HIS A 854 10.71 10.82 -30.60
C HIS A 854 11.42 11.42 -31.80
N PHE A 855 12.70 11.73 -31.66
CA PHE A 855 13.54 12.38 -32.66
C PHE A 855 14.32 11.32 -33.45
N GLY A 856 13.88 11.05 -34.68
CA GLY A 856 14.50 10.09 -35.58
C GLY A 856 15.84 10.59 -36.14
N GLU A 857 16.69 9.65 -36.56
CA GLU A 857 17.98 9.96 -37.21
C GLU A 857 17.81 10.70 -38.54
N ASP A 858 16.66 10.54 -39.19
CA ASP A 858 16.29 11.23 -40.44
C ASP A 858 15.77 12.65 -40.21
N GLY A 859 15.83 13.15 -38.97
CA GLY A 859 15.33 14.46 -38.56
C GLY A 859 13.81 14.54 -38.41
N ARG A 860 13.07 13.44 -38.60
CA ARG A 860 11.62 13.42 -38.38
C ARG A 860 11.29 13.29 -36.90
N ILE A 861 10.24 13.98 -36.47
CA ILE A 861 9.73 13.92 -35.10
C ILE A 861 8.42 13.13 -35.10
N ALA A 862 8.42 11.99 -34.41
CA ALA A 862 7.21 11.21 -34.17
C ALA A 862 6.60 11.61 -32.83
N LEU A 863 5.37 12.13 -32.86
CA LEU A 863 4.63 12.50 -31.65
C LEU A 863 3.88 11.27 -31.11
N LEU A 864 4.06 10.97 -29.83
CA LEU A 864 3.34 9.92 -29.12
C LEU A 864 2.41 10.54 -28.08
N VAL A 865 1.30 9.86 -27.81
CA VAL A 865 0.22 10.37 -26.93
C VAL A 865 -0.23 11.76 -27.40
N HIS A 866 -0.66 11.80 -28.66
CA HIS A 866 -1.06 12.99 -29.39
C HIS A 866 -2.12 12.57 -30.42
N PRO A 867 -3.06 13.42 -30.88
CA PRO A 867 -4.06 13.01 -31.89
C PRO A 867 -3.49 12.49 -33.22
N ARG A 868 -2.20 12.73 -33.49
CA ARG A 868 -1.44 12.19 -34.64
C ARG A 868 -0.86 10.80 -34.39
N ASP A 869 -0.81 10.35 -33.15
CA ASP A 869 -0.24 9.05 -32.77
C ASP A 869 -1.13 7.91 -33.31
N ARG A 870 -0.51 7.00 -34.05
CA ARG A 870 -1.12 5.75 -34.53
C ARG A 870 -0.41 4.53 -33.94
N ALA A 871 0.71 4.72 -33.27
CA ALA A 871 1.54 3.68 -32.69
C ALA A 871 0.95 3.18 -31.36
N THR A 872 0.61 4.11 -30.45
CA THR A 872 0.02 3.76 -29.14
C THR A 872 -1.51 3.81 -29.16
N GLY A 873 -2.09 4.64 -30.03
CA GLY A 873 -3.53 4.91 -30.09
C GLY A 873 -4.05 5.88 -29.02
N LEU A 874 -3.16 6.47 -28.21
CA LEU A 874 -3.50 7.49 -27.22
C LEU A 874 -3.44 8.89 -27.81
N SER A 875 -4.30 9.78 -27.34
CA SER A 875 -4.44 11.14 -27.88
C SER A 875 -4.00 12.23 -26.91
N PHE A 876 -4.21 12.07 -25.61
CA PHE A 876 -3.98 13.14 -24.63
C PHE A 876 -3.29 12.60 -23.38
N SER A 877 -2.39 13.40 -22.82
CA SER A 877 -1.71 13.12 -21.55
C SER A 877 -1.95 14.25 -20.55
N LEU A 878 -2.36 13.90 -19.33
CA LEU A 878 -2.68 14.87 -18.28
C LEU A 878 -1.44 15.60 -17.77
N LEU A 879 -0.39 14.85 -17.42
CA LEU A 879 0.82 15.37 -16.77
C LEU A 879 1.45 16.57 -17.48
N PRO A 880 1.77 16.52 -18.79
CA PRO A 880 2.38 17.68 -19.46
C PRO A 880 1.42 18.87 -19.50
N MET A 881 0.10 18.65 -19.66
CA MET A 881 -0.89 19.73 -19.70
C MET A 881 -0.97 20.48 -18.37
N ILE A 882 -1.15 19.75 -17.25
CA ILE A 882 -1.32 20.37 -15.94
C ILE A 882 -0.05 21.10 -15.50
N HIS A 883 1.13 20.54 -15.74
CA HIS A 883 2.39 21.19 -15.37
C HIS A 883 2.74 22.37 -16.28
N ALA A 884 2.41 22.32 -17.58
CA ALA A 884 2.59 23.47 -18.46
C ALA A 884 1.68 24.65 -18.04
N ILE A 885 0.47 24.36 -17.54
CA ILE A 885 -0.40 25.36 -16.93
C ILE A 885 0.23 25.89 -15.65
N SER A 886 0.51 25.01 -14.66
CA SER A 886 1.05 25.40 -13.35
C SER A 886 2.31 26.28 -13.45
N ASN A 887 3.18 25.96 -14.42
CA ASN A 887 4.46 26.64 -14.61
C ASN A 887 4.40 27.87 -15.52
N GLY A 888 3.22 28.25 -16.04
CA GLY A 888 3.10 29.45 -16.88
C GLY A 888 3.73 29.32 -18.27
N LEU A 889 3.86 28.10 -18.80
CA LEU A 889 4.47 27.82 -20.10
C LEU A 889 3.50 28.06 -21.27
N LEU A 890 2.20 28.03 -20.99
CA LEU A 890 1.14 28.25 -21.97
C LEU A 890 0.68 29.70 -21.94
N THR A 891 0.27 30.20 -23.10
CA THR A 891 -0.55 31.43 -23.20
C THR A 891 -1.92 31.21 -22.54
N PRO A 892 -2.65 32.27 -22.13
CA PRO A 892 -4.00 32.13 -21.58
C PRO A 892 -4.95 31.33 -22.48
N GLU A 893 -4.89 31.55 -23.80
CA GLU A 893 -5.71 30.84 -24.79
C GLU A 893 -5.34 29.36 -24.87
N GLN A 894 -4.04 29.05 -24.85
CA GLN A 894 -3.55 27.67 -24.81
C GLN A 894 -3.97 26.98 -23.50
N ALA A 895 -3.78 27.61 -22.33
CA ALA A 895 -4.18 27.05 -21.04
C ALA A 895 -5.68 26.75 -21.00
N SER A 896 -6.51 27.71 -21.42
CA SER A 896 -7.96 27.55 -21.53
C SER A 896 -8.36 26.39 -22.47
N ARG A 897 -7.67 26.24 -23.61
CA ARG A 897 -7.88 25.12 -24.54
C ARG A 897 -7.52 23.78 -23.90
N HIS A 898 -6.40 23.70 -23.18
CA HIS A 898 -5.96 22.45 -22.54
C HIS A 898 -6.84 22.04 -21.36
N LEU A 899 -7.34 23.00 -20.57
CA LEU A 899 -8.36 22.71 -19.55
C LEU A 899 -9.64 22.11 -20.17
N ARG A 900 -10.11 22.65 -21.31
CA ARG A 900 -11.23 22.03 -22.05
C ARG A 900 -10.92 20.63 -22.58
N LEU A 901 -9.67 20.37 -23.01
CA LEU A 901 -9.27 19.02 -23.42
C LEU A 901 -9.30 18.05 -22.24
N ILE A 902 -8.81 18.48 -21.07
CA ILE A 902 -8.86 17.70 -19.84
C ILE A 902 -10.32 17.40 -19.49
N GLU A 903 -11.18 18.42 -19.46
CA GLU A 903 -12.61 18.28 -19.18
C GLU A 903 -13.31 17.27 -20.10
N ASN A 904 -13.05 17.37 -21.41
CA ASN A 904 -13.73 16.54 -22.41
C ASN A 904 -13.21 15.10 -22.50
N HIS A 905 -11.94 14.86 -22.19
CA HIS A 905 -11.28 13.59 -22.53
C HIS A 905 -10.59 12.89 -21.35
N LEU A 906 -10.29 13.60 -20.27
CA LEU A 906 -9.48 13.09 -19.17
C LEU A 906 -10.19 13.13 -17.81
N LEU A 907 -11.38 13.73 -17.70
CA LEU A 907 -12.16 13.70 -16.47
C LEU A 907 -13.16 12.54 -16.46
N GLY A 908 -13.30 11.92 -15.29
CA GLY A 908 -14.43 11.08 -14.92
C GLY A 908 -15.02 11.55 -13.58
N PRO A 909 -16.03 10.85 -13.04
CA PRO A 909 -16.76 11.31 -11.86
C PRO A 909 -15.85 11.47 -10.64
N ASP A 910 -14.84 10.62 -10.50
CA ASP A 910 -13.86 10.55 -9.42
C ASP A 910 -12.62 11.44 -9.60
N GLY A 911 -12.37 12.00 -10.78
CA GLY A 911 -11.22 12.90 -10.99
C GLY A 911 -10.54 12.77 -12.35
N ALA A 912 -9.29 13.25 -12.41
CA ALA A 912 -8.50 13.36 -13.64
C ALA A 912 -7.68 12.09 -13.92
N ARG A 913 -7.67 11.67 -15.18
CA ARG A 913 -7.00 10.47 -15.70
C ARG A 913 -5.73 10.83 -16.45
N LEU A 914 -4.70 9.99 -16.32
CA LEU A 914 -3.40 10.17 -16.95
C LEU A 914 -3.48 10.18 -18.49
N PHE A 915 -4.38 9.38 -19.07
CA PHE A 915 -4.60 9.25 -20.52
C PHE A 915 -6.10 9.15 -20.87
N ASP A 916 -6.44 9.39 -22.14
CA ASP A 916 -7.81 9.34 -22.64
C ASP A 916 -8.39 7.92 -22.70
N ARG A 917 -7.52 6.89 -22.68
CA ARG A 917 -7.88 5.47 -22.69
C ARG A 917 -6.70 4.62 -22.20
N PRO A 918 -6.91 3.36 -21.80
CA PRO A 918 -5.81 2.48 -21.43
C PRO A 918 -4.92 2.10 -22.62
N LEU A 919 -3.63 1.87 -22.35
CA LEU A 919 -2.73 1.24 -23.32
C LEU A 919 -3.22 -0.18 -23.63
N THR A 920 -3.04 -0.61 -24.88
CA THR A 920 -3.39 -1.98 -25.31
C THR A 920 -2.55 -3.01 -24.56
N TYR A 921 -3.24 -3.97 -23.96
CA TYR A 921 -2.62 -5.11 -23.28
C TYR A 921 -2.61 -6.35 -24.19
N ARG A 922 -1.51 -7.11 -24.19
CA ARG A 922 -1.27 -8.23 -25.13
C ARG A 922 -0.87 -9.53 -24.43
N GLY A 923 -1.41 -9.77 -23.23
CA GLY A 923 -1.08 -10.97 -22.44
C GLY A 923 0.30 -10.91 -21.76
N GLY A 924 0.89 -9.71 -21.61
CA GLY A 924 2.14 -9.49 -20.89
C GLY A 924 3.33 -8.98 -21.70
N PRO A 925 3.58 -9.47 -22.93
CA PRO A 925 4.65 -8.95 -23.78
C PRO A 925 4.55 -7.44 -24.03
N GLN A 926 5.69 -6.76 -23.92
CA GLN A 926 5.81 -5.30 -23.98
C GLN A 926 6.24 -4.87 -25.39
N LYS A 927 5.66 -3.80 -25.93
CA LYS A 927 6.03 -3.24 -27.24
C LYS A 927 6.70 -1.87 -27.15
N TYR A 928 6.07 -0.89 -26.49
CA TYR A 928 6.61 0.48 -26.40
C TYR A 928 7.05 0.80 -24.97
N PHE A 929 6.19 0.46 -24.02
CA PHE A 929 6.39 0.78 -22.61
C PHE A 929 6.43 -0.49 -21.77
N GLN A 930 7.24 -0.47 -20.70
CA GLN A 930 7.45 -1.65 -19.87
C GLN A 930 6.20 -2.03 -19.06
N ARG A 931 6.06 -1.52 -17.83
CA ARG A 931 5.05 -2.03 -16.88
C ARG A 931 3.60 -1.72 -17.30
N ALA A 932 3.38 -0.65 -18.05
CA ALA A 932 2.04 -0.31 -18.55
C ALA A 932 1.46 -1.37 -19.51
N GLU A 933 2.33 -2.13 -20.20
CA GLU A 933 1.93 -3.20 -21.12
C GLU A 933 2.06 -4.60 -20.50
N SER A 934 2.78 -4.76 -19.38
CA SER A 934 2.97 -6.06 -18.72
C SER A 934 2.07 -6.30 -17.49
N SER A 935 1.51 -5.28 -16.86
CA SER A 935 0.58 -5.48 -15.74
C SER A 935 -0.78 -6.01 -16.23
N SER A 936 -1.19 -7.16 -15.66
CA SER A 936 -2.48 -7.80 -15.92
C SER A 936 -3.62 -7.18 -15.09
N PHE A 937 -3.29 -6.55 -13.97
CA PHE A 937 -4.22 -5.83 -13.11
C PHE A 937 -4.54 -4.42 -13.65
N PHE A 938 -5.81 -4.01 -13.54
CA PHE A 938 -6.25 -2.66 -13.90
C PHE A 938 -6.47 -1.80 -12.66
N GLY A 939 -5.37 -1.30 -12.10
CA GLY A 939 -5.37 -0.37 -10.97
C GLY A 939 -4.04 0.36 -10.89
N ARG A 940 -3.79 1.08 -9.79
CA ARG A 940 -2.58 1.91 -9.65
C ARG A 940 -2.45 2.91 -10.81
N GLU A 941 -1.24 3.15 -11.34
CA GLU A 941 -1.03 4.03 -12.49
C GLU A 941 -1.68 3.49 -13.78
N ILE A 942 -1.85 2.16 -13.88
CA ILE A 942 -2.46 1.48 -15.02
C ILE A 942 -3.97 1.75 -15.09
N GLY A 943 -4.63 1.93 -13.93
CA GLY A 943 -6.02 2.34 -13.79
C GLY A 943 -6.31 3.79 -14.21
N LEU A 944 -5.26 4.56 -14.54
CA LEU A 944 -5.27 5.93 -15.07
C LEU A 944 -5.67 7.03 -14.09
N MET A 945 -6.52 6.79 -13.09
CA MET A 945 -6.79 7.78 -12.03
C MET A 945 -5.80 7.54 -10.87
N TYR A 946 -4.72 8.32 -10.87
CA TYR A 946 -3.75 8.32 -9.76
C TYR A 946 -3.86 9.63 -8.98
N THR A 947 -4.22 9.55 -7.69
CA THR A 947 -4.62 10.69 -6.86
C THR A 947 -3.56 11.78 -6.80
N HIS A 948 -2.27 11.41 -6.84
CA HIS A 948 -1.18 12.40 -6.94
C HIS A 948 -1.31 13.29 -8.17
N ALA A 949 -1.51 12.72 -9.36
CA ALA A 949 -1.67 13.51 -10.59
C ALA A 949 -2.96 14.34 -10.55
N HIS A 950 -4.01 13.84 -9.90
CA HIS A 950 -5.22 14.60 -9.66
C HIS A 950 -5.01 15.82 -8.73
N LEU A 951 -4.17 15.70 -7.70
CA LEU A 951 -3.79 16.84 -6.86
C LEU A 951 -2.97 17.88 -7.64
N ARG A 952 -2.10 17.44 -8.56
CA ARG A 952 -1.40 18.38 -9.48
C ARG A 952 -2.36 19.03 -10.48
N TYR A 953 -3.43 18.35 -10.88
CA TYR A 953 -4.52 18.95 -11.64
C TYR A 953 -5.25 20.03 -10.81
N ALA A 954 -5.54 19.75 -9.54
CA ALA A 954 -6.08 20.76 -8.63
C ALA A 954 -5.15 21.98 -8.51
N GLU A 955 -3.84 21.78 -8.41
CA GLU A 955 -2.84 22.85 -8.42
C GLU A 955 -2.89 23.69 -9.71
N ALA A 956 -3.03 23.06 -10.88
CA ALA A 956 -3.15 23.76 -12.16
C ALA A 956 -4.42 24.62 -12.22
N LEU A 957 -5.55 24.14 -11.70
CA LEU A 957 -6.80 24.89 -11.60
C LEU A 957 -6.64 26.11 -10.69
N ALA A 958 -6.00 25.95 -9.53
CA ALA A 958 -5.70 27.06 -8.61
C ALA A 958 -4.79 28.12 -9.26
N ARG A 959 -3.79 27.68 -10.04
CA ARG A 959 -2.91 28.59 -10.77
C ARG A 959 -3.68 29.36 -11.85
N TYR A 960 -4.56 28.70 -12.58
CA TYR A 960 -5.40 29.31 -13.61
C TYR A 960 -6.44 30.28 -13.04
N GLY A 961 -6.98 29.99 -11.84
CA GLY A 961 -8.03 30.78 -11.20
C GLY A 961 -9.42 30.16 -11.25
N ASP A 962 -9.53 28.86 -11.55
CA ASP A 962 -10.79 28.13 -11.48
C ASP A 962 -11.02 27.66 -10.03
N ALA A 963 -11.65 28.52 -9.22
CA ALA A 963 -11.80 28.28 -7.80
C ALA A 963 -12.77 27.13 -7.49
N GLU A 964 -13.86 27.05 -8.25
CA GLU A 964 -14.88 26.01 -8.17
C GLU A 964 -14.29 24.65 -8.56
N GLY A 965 -13.60 24.57 -9.70
CA GLY A 965 -12.94 23.34 -10.15
C GLY A 965 -11.84 22.89 -9.18
N PHE A 966 -11.04 23.84 -8.67
CA PHE A 966 -9.98 23.54 -7.70
C PHE A 966 -10.54 22.94 -6.41
N PHE A 967 -11.57 23.57 -5.84
CA PHE A 967 -12.22 23.10 -4.62
C PHE A 967 -12.85 21.71 -4.82
N GLU A 968 -13.55 21.50 -5.93
CA GLU A 968 -14.15 20.21 -6.26
C GLU A 968 -13.08 19.11 -6.42
N ALA A 969 -11.93 19.40 -7.02
CA ALA A 969 -10.82 18.46 -7.11
C ALA A 969 -10.24 18.09 -5.73
N LEU A 970 -10.09 19.06 -4.82
CA LEU A 970 -9.69 18.76 -3.43
C LEU A 970 -10.71 17.86 -2.73
N CYS A 971 -12.00 18.14 -2.92
CA CYS A 971 -13.07 17.34 -2.32
C CYS A 971 -13.12 15.91 -2.88
N LYS A 972 -12.81 15.69 -4.16
CA LYS A 972 -12.71 14.34 -4.76
C LYS A 972 -11.49 13.56 -4.28
N ALA A 973 -10.40 14.23 -3.91
CA ALA A 973 -9.24 13.61 -3.29
C ALA A 973 -9.46 13.26 -1.80
N ASN A 974 -10.51 13.81 -1.17
CA ASN A 974 -10.84 13.55 0.24
C ASN A 974 -11.78 12.33 0.35
N PRO A 975 -11.41 11.25 1.06
CA PRO A 975 -12.28 10.10 1.23
C PRO A 975 -13.51 10.37 2.11
N ILE A 976 -13.53 11.43 2.93
CA ILE A 976 -14.65 11.78 3.81
C ILE A 976 -15.82 12.29 2.96
N GLY A 977 -16.97 11.60 3.03
CA GLY A 977 -18.17 11.96 2.27
C GLY A 977 -18.08 11.68 0.77
N LEU A 978 -17.04 10.99 0.29
CA LEU A 978 -16.77 10.79 -1.14
C LEU A 978 -17.96 10.20 -1.90
N ARG A 979 -18.67 9.22 -1.33
CA ARG A 979 -19.80 8.53 -1.98
C ARG A 979 -20.99 9.44 -2.27
N ALA A 980 -21.16 10.53 -1.51
CA ALA A 980 -22.19 11.52 -1.79
C ALA A 980 -21.87 12.34 -3.06
N ARG A 981 -20.58 12.52 -3.37
CA ARG A 981 -20.09 13.26 -4.53
C ARG A 981 -19.82 12.38 -5.73
N VAL A 982 -19.38 11.14 -5.48
CA VAL A 982 -19.03 10.13 -6.47
C VAL A 982 -19.84 8.87 -6.13
N PRO A 983 -21.10 8.75 -6.60
CA PRO A 983 -21.97 7.62 -6.26
C PRO A 983 -21.42 6.25 -6.67
N SER A 984 -20.55 6.21 -7.67
CA SER A 984 -19.86 5.00 -8.12
C SER A 984 -18.66 4.59 -7.25
N ALA A 985 -18.22 5.44 -6.31
CA ALA A 985 -17.16 5.09 -5.37
C ALA A 985 -17.63 4.00 -4.41
N THR A 986 -16.84 2.94 -4.25
CA THR A 986 -17.12 1.90 -3.26
C THR A 986 -16.74 2.34 -1.84
N PRO A 987 -17.37 1.75 -0.80
CA PRO A 987 -16.99 1.98 0.59
C PRO A 987 -15.49 1.77 0.83
N ARG A 988 -14.88 2.69 1.58
CA ARG A 988 -13.45 2.65 1.92
C ARG A 988 -13.16 3.32 3.26
N GLN A 989 -11.95 3.11 3.77
CA GLN A 989 -11.47 3.80 4.96
C GLN A 989 -11.42 5.32 4.72
N ALA A 990 -12.08 6.09 5.61
CA ALA A 990 -12.33 7.51 5.44
C ALA A 990 -11.27 8.44 6.05
N ASN A 991 -10.29 7.89 6.77
CA ASN A 991 -9.28 8.67 7.50
C ASN A 991 -7.85 8.43 6.99
N CYS A 992 -7.68 8.12 5.71
CA CYS A 992 -6.36 7.93 5.11
C CYS A 992 -6.34 8.28 3.62
N TYR A 993 -5.16 8.63 3.11
CA TYR A 993 -4.92 8.84 1.69
C TYR A 993 -5.02 7.52 0.90
N HIS A 994 -5.65 7.57 -0.29
CA HIS A 994 -5.70 6.49 -1.28
C HIS A 994 -4.93 6.93 -2.54
N SER A 995 -4.00 6.10 -3.03
CA SER A 995 -3.09 6.44 -4.14
C SER A 995 -3.76 6.45 -5.52
N SER A 996 -4.84 5.71 -5.69
CA SER A 996 -5.60 5.63 -6.94
C SER A 996 -7.10 5.43 -6.68
N SER A 997 -7.87 5.66 -7.74
CA SER A 997 -9.27 5.27 -7.86
C SER A 997 -9.36 4.23 -8.98
N ASP A 998 -9.46 2.95 -8.59
CA ASP A 998 -9.31 1.83 -9.51
C ASP A 998 -10.70 1.39 -10.02
N ALA A 999 -10.96 1.49 -11.31
CA ALA A 999 -12.21 0.99 -11.87
C ALA A 999 -12.27 -0.54 -11.77
N ALA A 1000 -13.35 -1.08 -11.21
CA ALA A 1000 -13.52 -2.49 -10.86
C ALA A 1000 -13.75 -3.41 -12.08
N PHE A 1001 -12.94 -3.27 -13.13
CA PHE A 1001 -12.90 -4.20 -14.25
C PHE A 1001 -12.28 -5.52 -13.82
N ALA A 1002 -12.75 -6.61 -14.43
CA ALA A 1002 -12.22 -7.94 -14.15
C ALA A 1002 -10.80 -8.13 -14.72
N ASP A 1003 -10.48 -7.46 -15.83
CA ASP A 1003 -9.16 -7.54 -16.49
C ASP A 1003 -8.94 -6.38 -17.48
N ARG A 1004 -7.74 -6.30 -18.05
CA ARG A 1004 -7.32 -5.29 -19.04
C ARG A 1004 -8.12 -5.32 -20.35
N TYR A 1005 -8.65 -6.47 -20.75
CA TYR A 1005 -9.39 -6.60 -22.00
C TYR A 1005 -10.79 -6.01 -21.85
N GLN A 1006 -11.45 -6.27 -20.72
CA GLN A 1006 -12.70 -5.61 -20.36
C GLN A 1006 -12.48 -4.09 -20.22
N ALA A 1007 -11.42 -3.67 -19.52
CA ALA A 1007 -11.10 -2.25 -19.36
C ALA A 1007 -10.91 -1.55 -20.73
N GLN A 1008 -10.28 -2.21 -21.70
CA GLN A 1008 -10.11 -1.67 -23.05
C GLN A 1008 -11.43 -1.60 -23.84
N ALA A 1009 -12.29 -2.61 -23.74
CA ALA A 1009 -13.55 -2.69 -24.47
C ALA A 1009 -14.63 -1.74 -23.91
N GLU A 1010 -14.63 -1.53 -22.59
CA GLU A 1010 -15.72 -0.87 -21.86
C GLU A 1010 -15.27 0.41 -21.13
N TYR A 1011 -14.14 1.00 -21.52
CA TYR A 1011 -13.55 2.14 -20.80
C TYR A 1011 -14.50 3.33 -20.62
N GLU A 1012 -15.42 3.56 -21.56
CA GLU A 1012 -16.43 4.63 -21.46
C GLU A 1012 -17.28 4.56 -20.18
N ARG A 1013 -17.51 3.36 -19.62
CA ARG A 1013 -18.24 3.18 -18.35
C ARG A 1013 -17.57 3.90 -17.18
N VAL A 1014 -16.26 4.08 -17.26
CA VAL A 1014 -15.49 4.84 -16.28
C VAL A 1014 -15.86 6.32 -16.35
N ARG A 1015 -15.99 6.87 -17.56
CA ARG A 1015 -16.34 8.28 -17.78
C ARG A 1015 -17.78 8.58 -17.41
N THR A 1016 -18.70 7.65 -17.67
CA THR A 1016 -20.12 7.78 -17.33
C THR A 1016 -20.45 7.44 -15.87
N GLY A 1017 -19.51 6.85 -15.12
CA GLY A 1017 -19.73 6.43 -13.73
C GLY A 1017 -20.58 5.15 -13.59
N GLU A 1018 -20.65 4.34 -14.63
CA GLU A 1018 -21.43 3.07 -14.69
C GLU A 1018 -20.62 1.85 -14.21
N ILE A 1019 -19.43 2.07 -13.67
CA ILE A 1019 -18.60 1.05 -13.04
C ILE A 1019 -18.19 1.50 -11.64
N ALA A 1020 -18.14 0.55 -10.72
CA ALA A 1020 -17.64 0.79 -9.38
C ALA A 1020 -16.17 1.25 -9.42
N LEU A 1021 -15.84 2.19 -8.54
CA LEU A 1021 -14.51 2.78 -8.42
C LEU A 1021 -13.98 2.46 -7.02
N ASP A 1022 -12.97 1.60 -6.94
CA ASP A 1022 -12.35 1.13 -5.70
C ASP A 1022 -11.24 2.06 -5.22
N GLY A 1023 -11.00 2.07 -3.90
CA GLY A 1023 -9.84 2.76 -3.33
C GLY A 1023 -8.56 1.95 -3.54
N GLY A 1024 -7.53 2.57 -4.09
CA GLY A 1024 -6.21 1.97 -4.29
C GLY A 1024 -5.41 1.76 -3.00
N TRP A 1025 -4.09 1.71 -3.12
CA TRP A 1025 -3.18 1.53 -1.98
C TRP A 1025 -3.17 2.74 -1.04
N ARG A 1026 -2.87 2.52 0.25
CA ARG A 1026 -3.12 3.51 1.30
C ARG A 1026 -1.86 4.01 2.00
N VAL A 1027 -1.96 5.23 2.51
CA VAL A 1027 -0.99 5.93 3.38
C VAL A 1027 0.29 6.38 2.67
N TYR A 1028 1.05 5.46 2.07
CA TYR A 1028 2.39 5.76 1.55
C TYR A 1028 2.35 6.46 0.19
N SER A 1029 2.42 7.79 0.21
CA SER A 1029 2.50 8.62 -1.00
C SER A 1029 2.85 10.06 -0.63
N SER A 1030 3.51 10.77 -1.55
CA SER A 1030 3.64 12.23 -1.50
C SER A 1030 2.30 12.96 -1.46
N GLY A 1031 1.23 12.34 -1.97
CA GLY A 1031 -0.08 12.97 -2.14
C GLY A 1031 -0.71 13.51 -0.86
N ALA A 1032 -0.48 12.87 0.30
CA ALA A 1032 -0.98 13.39 1.57
C ALA A 1032 -0.36 14.76 1.93
N GLY A 1033 0.95 14.90 1.72
CA GLY A 1033 1.68 16.15 1.95
C GLY A 1033 1.31 17.24 0.94
N ILE A 1034 1.16 16.87 -0.33
CA ILE A 1034 0.67 17.77 -1.39
C ILE A 1034 -0.75 18.26 -1.07
N GLY A 1035 -1.67 17.36 -0.70
CA GLY A 1035 -3.05 17.70 -0.37
C GLY A 1035 -3.14 18.68 0.81
N LEU A 1036 -2.39 18.43 1.89
CA LEU A 1036 -2.27 19.36 3.01
C LEU A 1036 -1.71 20.71 2.56
N GLY A 1037 -0.65 20.69 1.75
CA GLY A 1037 -0.04 21.89 1.17
C GLY A 1037 -1.03 22.71 0.34
N LEU A 1038 -1.83 22.07 -0.51
CA LEU A 1038 -2.84 22.74 -1.33
C LEU A 1038 -3.97 23.35 -0.50
N ILE A 1039 -4.39 22.70 0.59
CA ILE A 1039 -5.39 23.27 1.51
C ILE A 1039 -4.86 24.55 2.17
N LEU A 1040 -3.65 24.50 2.75
CA LEU A 1040 -3.10 25.65 3.49
C LEU A 1040 -2.59 26.78 2.56
N ARG A 1041 -1.86 26.42 1.50
CA ARG A 1041 -1.14 27.38 0.65
C ARG A 1041 -1.86 27.73 -0.65
N GLY A 1042 -2.79 26.90 -1.11
CA GLY A 1042 -3.58 27.12 -2.32
C GLY A 1042 -4.98 27.66 -1.99
N LEU A 1043 -5.78 26.88 -1.26
CA LEU A 1043 -7.16 27.23 -0.90
C LEU A 1043 -7.21 28.43 0.05
N LEU A 1044 -6.59 28.32 1.22
CA LEU A 1044 -6.46 29.48 2.11
C LEU A 1044 -5.45 30.50 1.58
N GLY A 1045 -4.53 30.08 0.70
CA GLY A 1045 -3.62 30.99 0.03
C GLY A 1045 -2.52 31.58 0.93
N LEU A 1046 -2.26 30.98 2.10
CA LEU A 1046 -1.36 31.55 3.10
C LEU A 1046 0.01 30.87 3.03
N ARG A 1047 1.05 31.64 2.68
CA ARG A 1047 2.43 31.15 2.61
C ARG A 1047 3.34 32.07 3.41
N LEU A 1048 3.79 31.57 4.56
CA LEU A 1048 4.81 32.24 5.35
C LEU A 1048 6.19 32.00 4.73
N GLU A 1049 6.89 33.09 4.47
CA GLU A 1049 8.29 33.14 4.09
C GLU A 1049 9.06 33.98 5.13
N SER A 1050 10.38 33.90 5.17
CA SER A 1050 11.19 34.52 6.23
C SER A 1050 11.06 36.03 6.34
N SER A 1051 10.79 36.72 5.23
CA SER A 1051 10.66 38.18 5.18
C SER A 1051 9.27 38.68 4.79
N LYS A 1052 8.34 37.78 4.45
CA LYS A 1052 7.01 38.15 3.96
C LYS A 1052 5.95 37.07 4.17
N LEU A 1053 4.70 37.50 4.17
CA LEU A 1053 3.54 36.63 4.02
C LEU A 1053 3.00 36.80 2.59
N VAL A 1054 2.92 35.71 1.85
CA VAL A 1054 2.23 35.69 0.56
C VAL A 1054 0.78 35.24 0.76
N ILE A 1055 -0.15 36.03 0.26
CA ILE A 1055 -1.61 35.84 0.36
C ILE A 1055 -2.17 35.73 -1.06
N ASP A 1056 -2.48 34.51 -1.49
CA ASP A 1056 -3.04 34.21 -2.82
C ASP A 1056 -4.13 33.13 -2.76
N PRO A 1057 -5.24 33.37 -2.04
CA PRO A 1057 -6.32 32.39 -1.90
C PRO A 1057 -7.05 32.16 -3.21
N VAL A 1058 -7.53 30.93 -3.37
CA VAL A 1058 -8.40 30.50 -4.46
C VAL A 1058 -9.59 29.77 -3.82
N ILE A 1059 -10.67 30.50 -3.57
CA ILE A 1059 -11.82 30.05 -2.76
C ILE A 1059 -13.11 30.31 -3.56
N PRO A 1060 -13.99 29.32 -3.76
CA PRO A 1060 -15.26 29.51 -4.45
C PRO A 1060 -16.11 30.63 -3.85
N LYS A 1061 -16.87 31.35 -4.69
CA LYS A 1061 -17.77 32.43 -4.24
C LYS A 1061 -18.83 31.97 -3.24
N ALA A 1062 -19.24 30.70 -3.30
CA ALA A 1062 -20.19 30.12 -2.34
C ALA A 1062 -19.65 30.10 -0.88
N LEU A 1063 -18.35 30.31 -0.68
CA LEU A 1063 -17.71 30.43 0.63
C LEU A 1063 -17.41 31.89 1.01
N ASP A 1064 -18.07 32.88 0.39
CA ASP A 1064 -17.97 34.29 0.80
C ASP A 1064 -18.35 34.48 2.27
N GLY A 1065 -17.47 35.13 3.03
CA GLY A 1065 -17.58 35.24 4.49
C GLY A 1065 -16.92 34.09 5.26
N LEU A 1066 -16.15 33.21 4.60
CA LEU A 1066 -15.40 32.14 5.25
C LEU A 1066 -14.47 32.73 6.31
N ARG A 1067 -14.53 32.17 7.51
CA ARG A 1067 -13.60 32.48 8.60
C ARG A 1067 -12.78 31.26 8.94
N VAL A 1068 -11.48 31.45 9.15
CA VAL A 1068 -10.59 30.40 9.63
C VAL A 1068 -9.76 30.90 10.78
N GLU A 1069 -9.51 30.05 11.77
CA GLU A 1069 -8.56 30.32 12.84
C GLU A 1069 -7.34 29.42 12.65
N LEU A 1070 -6.15 29.98 12.70
CA LEU A 1070 -4.90 29.21 12.60
C LEU A 1070 -3.74 29.92 13.28
N GLU A 1071 -2.63 29.20 13.45
CA GLU A 1071 -1.36 29.78 13.89
C GLU A 1071 -0.50 30.17 12.69
N LEU A 1072 -0.07 31.44 12.64
CA LEU A 1072 0.85 31.98 11.64
C LEU A 1072 1.91 32.82 12.34
N ALA A 1073 3.18 32.66 11.94
CA ALA A 1073 4.31 33.37 12.56
C ALA A 1073 4.33 33.29 14.10
N GLY A 1074 3.93 32.15 14.67
CA GLY A 1074 3.89 31.92 16.12
C GLY A 1074 2.76 32.65 16.86
N SER A 1075 1.78 33.22 16.17
CA SER A 1075 0.63 33.92 16.75
C SER A 1075 -0.69 33.41 16.20
N ALA A 1076 -1.78 33.59 16.96
CA ALA A 1076 -3.12 33.22 16.53
C ALA A 1076 -3.71 34.27 15.58
N PHE A 1077 -4.28 33.80 14.47
CA PHE A 1077 -4.97 34.61 13.46
C PHE A 1077 -6.39 34.10 13.25
N GLU A 1078 -7.36 35.02 13.22
CA GLU A 1078 -8.63 34.85 12.52
C GLU A 1078 -8.48 35.48 11.12
N VAL A 1079 -8.61 34.68 10.07
CA VAL A 1079 -8.62 35.16 8.69
C VAL A 1079 -10.04 35.14 8.16
N VAL A 1080 -10.50 36.29 7.64
CA VAL A 1080 -11.84 36.48 7.10
C VAL A 1080 -11.76 36.78 5.61
N TYR A 1081 -12.37 35.93 4.79
CA TYR A 1081 -12.40 36.09 3.34
C TYR A 1081 -13.72 36.73 2.90
N SER A 1082 -13.64 37.86 2.21
CA SER A 1082 -14.76 38.41 1.44
C SER A 1082 -14.48 38.21 -0.04
N ILE A 1083 -15.41 37.60 -0.75
CA ILE A 1083 -15.22 37.13 -2.13
C ILE A 1083 -16.26 37.82 -2.99
N GLN A 1084 -15.89 38.63 -3.99
CA GLN A 1084 -16.89 39.38 -4.77
C GLN A 1084 -17.47 38.58 -5.94
N SER A 1085 -16.64 37.89 -6.72
CA SER A 1085 -17.00 37.17 -7.95
C SER A 1085 -16.15 35.91 -8.16
N CYS A 1086 -14.94 36.00 -8.73
CA CYS A 1086 -14.18 34.86 -9.25
C CYS A 1086 -13.37 34.07 -8.20
N GLY A 1087 -13.43 34.42 -6.92
CA GLY A 1087 -12.83 33.59 -5.87
C GLY A 1087 -11.32 33.68 -5.74
N CYS A 1088 -10.68 34.53 -6.55
CA CYS A 1088 -9.24 34.73 -6.60
C CYS A 1088 -8.93 36.15 -7.07
N GLY A 1089 -7.68 36.59 -6.93
CA GLY A 1089 -7.27 37.95 -7.30
C GLY A 1089 -7.56 38.95 -6.18
N LEU A 1090 -6.57 39.15 -5.32
CA LEU A 1090 -6.69 39.95 -4.11
C LEU A 1090 -6.91 41.44 -4.42
N LEU A 1091 -7.94 42.05 -3.85
CA LEU A 1091 -8.26 43.46 -4.00
C LEU A 1091 -7.58 44.30 -2.91
N SER A 1092 -7.79 43.92 -1.66
CA SER A 1092 -7.17 44.55 -0.50
C SER A 1092 -6.99 43.54 0.64
N VAL A 1093 -6.12 43.88 1.57
CA VAL A 1093 -5.87 43.11 2.78
C VAL A 1093 -5.66 44.06 3.95
N SER A 1094 -6.25 43.75 5.11
CA SER A 1094 -6.09 44.55 6.33
C SER A 1094 -5.82 43.67 7.53
N LEU A 1095 -4.94 44.12 8.42
CA LEU A 1095 -4.69 43.49 9.72
C LEU A 1095 -5.22 44.41 10.83
N ASN A 1096 -6.07 43.88 11.71
CA ASN A 1096 -6.64 44.60 12.85
C ASN A 1096 -7.31 45.94 12.45
N GLY A 1097 -7.93 45.96 11.27
CA GLY A 1097 -8.58 47.15 10.70
C GLY A 1097 -7.65 48.11 9.95
N THR A 1098 -6.33 47.89 9.98
CA THR A 1098 -5.34 48.69 9.23
C THR A 1098 -5.03 48.05 7.88
N GLU A 1099 -5.20 48.80 6.79
CA GLU A 1099 -4.87 48.34 5.44
C GLU A 1099 -3.37 48.10 5.29
N LEU A 1100 -2.99 46.95 4.71
CA LEU A 1100 -1.60 46.58 4.53
C LEU A 1100 -1.13 46.94 3.11
N PRO A 1101 0.02 47.62 2.96
CA PRO A 1101 0.65 47.75 1.67
C PRO A 1101 1.15 46.37 1.21
N PHE A 1102 1.01 46.07 -0.07
CA PHE A 1102 1.50 44.82 -0.63
C PHE A 1102 2.03 44.98 -2.05
N ARG A 1103 2.89 44.05 -2.47
CA ARG A 1103 3.30 43.89 -3.86
C ARG A 1103 2.50 42.79 -4.52
N ARG A 1104 2.11 42.99 -5.79
CA ARG A 1104 1.35 42.00 -6.56
C ARG A 1104 2.27 40.87 -7.02
N THR A 1105 1.89 39.60 -6.79
CA THR A 1105 2.62 38.47 -7.37
C THR A 1105 2.26 38.28 -8.85
N PRO A 1106 3.20 37.84 -9.69
CA PRO A 1106 2.92 37.58 -11.09
C PRO A 1106 2.11 36.29 -11.29
N ASN A 1107 1.08 36.36 -12.14
CA ASN A 1107 0.32 35.22 -12.63
C ASN A 1107 -0.11 35.50 -14.09
N PRO A 1108 0.14 34.57 -15.04
CA PRO A 1108 -0.17 34.80 -16.45
C PRO A 1108 -1.66 34.68 -16.80
N TYR A 1109 -2.49 34.06 -15.94
CA TYR A 1109 -3.88 33.71 -16.27
C TYR A 1109 -4.92 34.52 -15.50
N ARG A 1110 -4.55 35.06 -14.35
CA ARG A 1110 -5.44 35.82 -13.46
C ARG A 1110 -4.71 36.93 -12.72
N VAL A 1111 -5.45 37.76 -12.00
CA VAL A 1111 -4.86 38.69 -11.04
C VAL A 1111 -4.17 37.88 -9.94
N GLY A 1112 -2.88 38.16 -9.71
CA GLY A 1112 -2.10 37.47 -8.68
C GLY A 1112 -2.42 37.92 -7.26
N GLY A 1113 -1.80 37.24 -6.29
CA GLY A 1113 -1.92 37.52 -4.87
C GLY A 1113 -1.10 38.71 -4.38
N ALA A 1114 -0.94 38.82 -3.07
CA ALA A 1114 -0.22 39.88 -2.38
C ALA A 1114 1.01 39.35 -1.65
N GLU A 1115 2.10 40.09 -1.70
CA GLU A 1115 3.26 39.94 -0.83
C GLU A 1115 3.25 41.07 0.20
N VAL A 1116 3.07 40.72 1.47
CA VAL A 1116 3.10 41.65 2.59
C VAL A 1116 4.40 41.44 3.36
N ALA A 1117 5.16 42.51 3.59
CA ALA A 1117 6.40 42.42 4.37
C ALA A 1117 6.11 41.97 5.81
N LEU A 1118 6.90 41.03 6.33
CA LEU A 1118 6.67 40.46 7.66
C LEU A 1118 6.89 41.51 8.76
N ASP A 1119 7.88 42.41 8.59
CA ASP A 1119 8.10 43.53 9.52
C ASP A 1119 6.84 44.40 9.69
N THR A 1120 6.13 44.66 8.59
CA THR A 1120 4.86 45.41 8.62
C THR A 1120 3.79 44.65 9.38
N LEU A 1121 3.68 43.33 9.18
CA LEU A 1121 2.76 42.49 9.95
C LEU A 1121 3.11 42.54 11.44
N THR A 1122 4.36 42.25 11.81
CA THR A 1122 4.81 42.17 13.20
C THR A 1122 4.56 43.47 13.97
N THR A 1123 4.72 44.64 13.35
CA THR A 1123 4.42 45.93 14.01
C THR A 1123 2.95 46.15 14.34
N LEU A 1124 2.04 45.47 13.63
CA LEU A 1124 0.59 45.59 13.79
C LEU A 1124 -0.03 44.38 14.51
N MET A 1125 0.78 43.37 14.81
CA MET A 1125 0.32 42.15 15.47
C MET A 1125 0.02 42.39 16.95
N GLU A 1126 -1.11 41.86 17.40
CA GLU A 1126 -1.57 41.85 18.78
C GLU A 1126 -1.67 40.40 19.28
N CYS A 1127 -2.13 40.19 20.52
CA CYS A 1127 -2.37 38.87 21.09
C CYS A 1127 -3.41 38.03 20.29
N ARG A 1128 -4.35 38.69 19.60
CA ARG A 1128 -5.28 38.07 18.65
C ARG A 1128 -5.35 38.92 17.40
N ASN A 1129 -5.02 38.32 16.26
CA ASN A 1129 -4.93 39.04 14.99
C ASN A 1129 -6.11 38.74 14.11
N ARG A 1130 -6.71 39.77 13.50
CA ARG A 1130 -7.75 39.61 12.49
C ARG A 1130 -7.24 40.09 11.13
N LEU A 1131 -7.07 39.16 10.21
CA LEU A 1131 -6.67 39.41 8.83
C LEU A 1131 -7.90 39.36 7.92
N THR A 1132 -8.31 40.48 7.35
CA THR A 1132 -9.41 40.53 6.37
C THR A 1132 -8.82 40.53 4.97
N VAL A 1133 -9.26 39.59 4.13
CA VAL A 1133 -8.81 39.40 2.75
C VAL A 1133 -9.99 39.60 1.81
N ASN A 1134 -9.92 40.61 0.94
CA ASN A 1134 -10.96 40.88 -0.05
C ASN A 1134 -10.51 40.37 -1.42
N LEU A 1135 -11.31 39.51 -2.05
CA LEU A 1135 -11.04 38.89 -3.35
C LEU A 1135 -12.03 39.38 -4.40
N ARG A 1136 -11.60 39.36 -5.66
CA ARG A 1136 -12.45 39.69 -6.80
C ARG A 1136 -13.63 38.77 -6.95
#